data_AF-A0A963XI64-F1
#
_entry.id   AF-A0A963XI64-F1
#
_cell.length_a   1.000
_cell.length_b   1.000
_cell.length_c   1.000
_cell.angle_alpha   90.00
_cell.angle_beta   90.00
_cell.angle_gamma   90.00
#
_symmetry.space_group_name_H-M   'P 1'
#
loop_
_entity.id
_entity.type
_entity.pdbx_description
1 polymer ?
#
loop_
_entity_poly.entity_id
_entity_poly.type
_entity_poly.pdbx_seq_one_letter_code
_entity_poly.pdbx_strand_id
1 'polypeptide(L)'
;MRHKQSFKSALLLAASATLAACSQADVASPGNGTPVIVQPIPGGGGGGSSGNFATRASAPLSASDCPAGLTFVSNVPLLSTGSSTNFCSLTKLDGDTVSGAINIPFQADPILISGTVFLGDGAGAPANVTFAPGQVFVSQGKSGQVDLLVVSRGSQINAVGTQNSPIIFTSMQDILDDFSGNVAAAANGTSGQGDWGGLAINGRAPLNECTIDPLATAGTDACRQLGEGGSGEFGGGDAHDSSGSLQYVRIQHAGFPFTTSNELNSIAMQGVGDGTTISHIQIVEGADDGIEWFGGTVNVDHLIVTGANDDSIDWTDGWQGRLQFALVVQSNGDDNGIEGDNNGDTVPDATPRSGPRLSNLTLIGDGASGEGIQLRAGTSGTIVNAIVANFAEGLEFNPAGTGPDPIVDSLALEGNTSDFSGSGATLFAAGSKNRSFAGHSLDGVLPGVNEAATPATDPTTIDAGFAPANYIGAFGPTETASNNWTTGWTVRIPGSATSACPSGTTLASETPASAGFAGRSETRICSINTPIIGNVDLPAGNLYRLDGTVFVGQDGGPDPLSPTGAQGVLSVAPGVTIFGNQAPSIVDLLVVTRGSKLFVNGSPFAPVILTSRADLANGGATIRAGVTGEIGGIAINGRAPLNECTIDPLATPGSVNCQQNGEGGSGAFGGATSDDNSGRINYLQIRYAGYQFTVSNELNSIAAQGVGDGTEIDYVQIINGADDGIEWFGGSVDVKHLVVLGANDDSIDWTDGWTGSLQYAIVRQNSGDDNGIEGDNNGDTVPDATPRSAPTIANFTLIGDGASGEGVQLRAGTSGAVVNGIVTNFAEALEFNPAGIGPDPIVDRVAFSGIQTPPTLGVMAGSGATLFAAGANTNTASNTLTAPAGFVTPLIPGANESAPAVTALDPKAIDPSLDTTDYIGAVRDASDTWFAGWTLGL
;
A
#
# COMPACT_ATOMS: atom_id res chain seq x y z
N MET A 1 46.40 -57.09 3.98
CA MET A 1 45.24 -56.22 4.33
C MET A 1 45.69 -54.76 4.35
N ARG A 2 44.75 -53.83 4.10
CA ARG A 2 44.73 -52.39 4.43
C ARG A 2 46.03 -51.55 4.40
N HIS A 3 46.14 -50.78 3.31
CA HIS A 3 46.44 -49.33 3.23
C HIS A 3 47.37 -48.61 4.23
N LYS A 4 48.50 -48.22 3.63
CA LYS A 4 49.26 -46.93 3.67
C LYS A 4 48.36 -45.66 3.48
N GLN A 5 48.79 -44.38 3.61
CA GLN A 5 50.15 -43.77 3.62
C GLN A 5 50.23 -42.31 4.19
N SER A 6 51.42 -41.95 4.72
CA SER A 6 52.25 -40.70 4.62
C SER A 6 51.67 -39.25 4.74
N PHE A 7 52.30 -38.27 5.44
CA PHE A 7 53.69 -37.69 5.40
C PHE A 7 54.01 -36.86 4.13
N LYS A 8 54.78 -35.73 4.13
CA LYS A 8 55.28 -34.82 5.20
C LYS A 8 55.87 -33.49 4.61
N SER A 9 56.35 -32.60 5.48
CA SER A 9 57.09 -31.31 5.31
C SER A 9 58.33 -31.34 4.37
N ALA A 10 59.05 -30.26 4.00
CA ALA A 10 59.26 -28.95 4.65
C ALA A 10 59.94 -27.83 3.77
N LEU A 11 59.64 -26.54 4.09
CA LEU A 11 60.54 -25.35 4.27
C LEU A 11 61.61 -24.90 3.22
N LEU A 12 61.59 -23.61 2.78
CA LEU A 12 62.71 -22.59 2.91
C LEU A 12 62.44 -21.20 2.24
N LEU A 13 62.93 -20.12 2.90
CA LEU A 13 63.30 -18.72 2.51
C LEU A 13 62.81 -18.02 1.20
N ALA A 14 62.35 -16.75 1.34
CA ALA A 14 62.93 -15.53 0.70
C ALA A 14 62.25 -14.20 1.17
N ALA A 15 62.85 -13.05 0.82
CA ALA A 15 62.35 -11.65 0.99
C ALA A 15 63.00 -10.77 -0.13
N SER A 16 62.98 -9.43 -0.25
CA SER A 16 62.56 -8.22 0.53
C SER A 16 62.79 -6.97 -0.38
N ALA A 17 62.26 -5.75 -0.22
CA ALA A 17 61.14 -5.15 0.54
C ALA A 17 61.01 -3.63 0.16
N THR A 18 60.12 -2.88 0.83
CA THR A 18 60.07 -1.39 1.01
C THR A 18 59.82 -0.42 -0.17
N LEU A 19 58.76 0.40 0.03
CA LEU A 19 58.60 1.85 -0.24
C LEU A 19 58.98 2.48 -1.61
N ALA A 20 57.96 3.12 -2.20
CA ALA A 20 58.04 4.53 -2.61
C ALA A 20 56.65 5.18 -2.40
N ALA A 21 56.60 6.37 -1.81
CA ALA A 21 55.36 7.14 -1.59
C ALA A 21 55.54 8.59 -2.03
N CYS A 22 54.57 9.12 -2.76
CA CYS A 22 54.34 10.55 -3.03
C CYS A 22 52.84 10.73 -3.34
N SER A 23 52.17 11.82 -2.97
CA SER A 23 52.48 12.85 -1.97
C SER A 23 51.24 13.72 -1.76
N GLN A 24 50.98 14.14 -0.52
CA GLN A 24 49.92 15.11 -0.23
C GLN A 24 50.28 16.51 -0.76
N ALA A 25 49.32 17.20 -1.36
CA ALA A 25 49.35 18.64 -1.63
C ALA A 25 47.91 19.15 -1.79
N ASP A 26 47.48 20.05 -0.92
CA ASP A 26 46.11 20.58 -0.86
C ASP A 26 45.89 21.81 -1.77
N VAL A 27 44.80 22.56 -1.52
CA VAL A 27 44.41 23.89 -2.09
C VAL A 27 43.60 23.81 -3.41
N ALA A 28 42.36 24.32 -3.49
CA ALA A 28 41.44 24.82 -2.44
C ALA A 28 39.98 24.89 -2.95
N SER A 29 39.03 24.88 -2.01
CA SER A 29 37.64 25.34 -2.24
C SER A 29 37.53 26.86 -2.02
N PRO A 30 36.78 27.61 -2.85
CA PRO A 30 36.45 29.02 -2.62
C PRO A 30 35.09 29.20 -1.93
N GLY A 31 35.03 30.02 -0.86
CA GLY A 31 33.77 30.61 -0.37
C GLY A 31 33.31 30.17 1.02
N ASN A 32 34.00 30.59 2.09
CA ASN A 32 33.44 30.58 3.45
C ASN A 32 32.52 31.81 3.64
N GLY A 33 31.30 31.61 4.15
CA GLY A 33 30.23 32.62 4.17
C GLY A 33 29.39 32.65 5.46
N THR A 34 30.05 32.87 6.61
CA THR A 34 29.45 33.09 7.96
C THR A 34 28.60 31.96 8.56
N PRO A 35 28.88 31.50 9.80
CA PRO A 35 27.99 30.58 10.50
C PRO A 35 26.74 31.32 11.01
N VAL A 36 25.60 31.08 10.35
CA VAL A 36 24.29 31.38 10.94
C VAL A 36 24.06 30.40 12.09
N ILE A 37 23.81 30.94 13.29
CA ILE A 37 23.43 30.12 14.44
C ILE A 37 21.97 29.68 14.24
N VAL A 38 21.78 28.50 13.66
CA VAL A 38 20.49 27.82 13.65
C VAL A 38 20.12 27.50 15.10
N GLN A 39 19.00 28.05 15.57
CA GLN A 39 18.43 27.68 16.88
C GLN A 39 18.07 26.19 16.87
N PRO A 40 18.14 25.47 18.01
CA PRO A 40 17.67 24.09 18.07
C PRO A 40 16.19 24.03 17.68
N ILE A 41 15.90 23.33 16.58
CA ILE A 41 14.53 22.93 16.24
C ILE A 41 14.16 21.82 17.23
N PRO A 42 13.03 21.90 17.96
CA PRO A 42 12.58 20.81 18.82
C PRO A 42 12.39 19.52 18.02
N GLY A 43 12.67 18.37 18.63
CA GLY A 43 12.60 17.08 17.94
C GLY A 43 11.21 16.80 17.37
N GLY A 44 11.13 16.65 16.05
CA GLY A 44 9.98 16.08 15.35
C GLY A 44 10.40 14.74 14.73
N GLY A 45 9.59 13.70 14.93
CA GLY A 45 9.84 12.37 14.37
C GLY A 45 9.70 12.39 12.85
N GLY A 46 10.66 11.79 12.15
CA GLY A 46 10.66 11.60 10.69
C GLY A 46 10.69 10.13 10.33
N GLY A 47 9.65 9.37 10.72
CA GLY A 47 9.45 8.01 10.26
C GLY A 47 8.96 8.01 8.81
N GLY A 48 9.62 7.24 7.93
CA GLY A 48 9.19 7.10 6.54
C GLY A 48 8.06 6.08 6.43
N SER A 49 6.84 6.55 6.14
CA SER A 49 5.66 5.71 5.95
C SER A 49 5.58 5.17 4.51
N SER A 50 5.48 3.84 4.36
CA SER A 50 5.11 3.19 3.11
C SER A 50 3.63 3.45 2.78
N GLY A 51 3.37 4.20 1.71
CA GLY A 51 2.03 4.61 1.31
C GLY A 51 1.24 3.50 0.60
N ASN A 52 0.37 2.83 1.34
CA ASN A 52 -0.90 2.29 0.85
C ASN A 52 -1.93 2.33 1.99
N PHE A 53 -3.12 2.87 1.70
CA PHE A 53 -4.38 2.79 2.46
C PHE A 53 -4.30 2.34 3.93
N ALA A 54 -4.58 3.22 4.89
CA ALA A 54 -4.69 2.88 6.30
C ALA A 54 -5.73 3.78 6.99
N THR A 55 -7.02 3.47 6.84
CA THR A 55 -8.14 4.26 7.42
C THR A 55 -8.02 4.39 8.93
N ARG A 56 -8.55 5.48 9.49
CA ARG A 56 -8.58 5.68 10.93
C ARG A 56 -9.53 4.69 11.60
N ALA A 57 -8.96 3.87 12.47
CA ALA A 57 -9.71 3.12 13.49
C ALA A 57 -10.52 4.00 14.46
N SER A 58 -10.25 5.30 14.52
CA SER A 58 -10.71 6.17 15.60
C SER A 58 -12.01 6.90 15.27
N ALA A 59 -13.14 6.26 15.63
CA ALA A 59 -14.51 6.75 15.41
C ALA A 59 -14.93 6.82 13.92
N PRO A 60 -16.18 7.17 13.60
CA PRO A 60 -16.45 7.77 12.32
C PRO A 60 -15.63 9.05 12.26
N LEU A 61 -14.88 9.19 11.18
CA LEU A 61 -14.30 10.46 10.76
C LEU A 61 -15.30 11.59 11.06
N SER A 62 -14.84 12.61 11.78
CA SER A 62 -15.67 13.67 12.36
C SER A 62 -15.23 15.06 11.88
N ALA A 63 -16.01 16.09 12.21
CA ALA A 63 -15.67 17.48 11.90
C ALA A 63 -14.36 17.98 12.52
N SER A 64 -13.81 17.27 13.52
CA SER A 64 -12.52 17.56 14.15
C SER A 64 -11.33 16.87 13.50
N ASP A 65 -11.55 15.82 12.69
CA ASP A 65 -10.46 15.03 12.10
C ASP A 65 -9.97 15.61 10.77
N CYS A 66 -10.80 16.40 10.09
CA CYS A 66 -10.43 17.00 8.80
C CYS A 66 -9.42 18.16 8.97
N PRO A 67 -8.23 18.07 8.34
CA PRO A 67 -7.24 19.13 8.37
C PRO A 67 -7.71 20.38 7.62
N ALA A 68 -7.05 21.51 7.90
CA ALA A 68 -7.31 22.78 7.24
C ALA A 68 -7.16 22.68 5.71
N GLY A 69 -8.27 22.89 5.00
CA GLY A 69 -8.36 22.74 3.55
C GLY A 69 -9.33 21.66 3.09
N LEU A 70 -9.76 20.77 3.99
CA LEU A 70 -10.83 19.80 3.75
C LEU A 70 -12.11 20.17 4.52
N THR A 71 -13.25 19.74 3.99
CA THR A 71 -14.58 19.87 4.62
C THR A 71 -15.08 18.52 5.09
N PHE A 72 -15.68 18.49 6.28
CA PHE A 72 -16.35 17.30 6.78
C PHE A 72 -17.68 17.05 6.06
N VAL A 73 -17.85 15.85 5.49
CA VAL A 73 -19.09 15.41 4.83
C VAL A 73 -19.56 14.09 5.45
N SER A 74 -20.81 14.07 5.93
CA SER A 74 -21.38 12.93 6.67
C SER A 74 -22.45 12.18 5.89
N ASN A 75 -22.60 10.87 6.13
CA ASN A 75 -23.65 10.02 5.56
C ASN A 75 -23.65 9.99 4.01
N VAL A 76 -22.47 9.97 3.40
CA VAL A 76 -22.28 9.82 1.96
C VAL A 76 -22.66 8.40 1.54
N PRO A 77 -23.68 8.21 0.66
CA PRO A 77 -24.11 6.88 0.23
C PRO A 77 -23.02 6.12 -0.54
N LEU A 78 -22.83 4.86 -0.15
CA LEU A 78 -22.01 3.86 -0.84
C LEU A 78 -22.93 3.10 -1.82
N LEU A 79 -22.90 3.51 -3.09
CA LEU A 79 -23.96 3.23 -4.08
C LEU A 79 -24.28 1.74 -4.29
N SER A 80 -23.28 0.86 -4.18
CA SER A 80 -23.41 -0.59 -4.36
C SER A 80 -23.77 -1.39 -3.10
N THR A 81 -23.56 -0.83 -1.90
CA THR A 81 -23.79 -1.55 -0.62
C THR A 81 -25.08 -1.14 0.09
N GLY A 82 -25.68 -0.01 -0.29
CA GLY A 82 -26.85 0.56 0.40
C GLY A 82 -26.54 1.13 1.79
N SER A 83 -25.26 1.20 2.17
CA SER A 83 -24.77 1.83 3.41
C SER A 83 -24.31 3.26 3.14
N SER A 84 -23.87 3.97 4.18
CA SER A 84 -23.30 5.32 4.06
C SER A 84 -22.21 5.55 5.09
N THR A 85 -21.17 6.30 4.74
CA THR A 85 -20.05 6.63 5.64
C THR A 85 -19.73 8.14 5.63
N ASN A 86 -18.72 8.56 6.38
CA ASN A 86 -18.26 9.95 6.44
C ASN A 86 -16.90 10.10 5.76
N PHE A 87 -16.63 11.29 5.21
CA PHE A 87 -15.36 11.63 4.57
C PHE A 87 -14.89 13.04 4.93
N CYS A 88 -13.58 13.25 4.85
CA CYS A 88 -13.03 14.58 4.59
C CYS A 88 -13.05 14.78 3.08
N SER A 89 -13.66 15.87 2.62
CA SER A 89 -13.83 16.18 1.20
C SER A 89 -12.96 17.37 0.79
N LEU A 90 -12.48 17.36 -0.45
CA LEU A 90 -11.74 18.46 -1.08
C LEU A 90 -12.68 19.62 -1.49
N THR A 91 -13.58 20.02 -0.59
CA THR A 91 -14.60 21.07 -0.80
C THR A 91 -14.53 22.08 0.34
N LYS A 92 -15.25 23.20 0.22
CA LYS A 92 -15.46 24.14 1.33
C LYS A 92 -16.94 24.14 1.74
N LEU A 93 -17.22 24.25 3.04
CA LEU A 93 -18.56 24.39 3.63
C LEU A 93 -19.47 25.51 3.05
N ASP A 94 -18.92 26.41 2.23
CA ASP A 94 -19.64 27.51 1.56
C ASP A 94 -19.65 27.39 0.01
N GLY A 95 -19.11 26.31 -0.58
CA GLY A 95 -19.10 26.08 -2.04
C GLY A 95 -17.86 25.34 -2.56
N ASP A 96 -17.90 24.96 -3.84
CA ASP A 96 -16.97 24.00 -4.47
C ASP A 96 -15.60 24.60 -4.85
N THR A 97 -15.23 25.76 -4.28
CA THR A 97 -14.00 26.50 -4.62
C THR A 97 -13.01 26.54 -3.46
N VAL A 98 -11.86 25.91 -3.66
CA VAL A 98 -10.68 25.97 -2.80
C VAL A 98 -9.84 27.21 -3.18
N SER A 99 -9.21 27.93 -2.23
CA SER A 99 -8.43 29.14 -2.57
C SER A 99 -7.31 29.44 -1.56
N GLY A 100 -6.25 30.11 -2.02
CA GLY A 100 -5.04 30.36 -1.24
C GLY A 100 -4.09 29.17 -1.16
N ALA A 101 -3.03 29.31 -0.34
CA ALA A 101 -2.05 28.24 -0.13
C ALA A 101 -2.54 27.24 0.93
N ILE A 102 -2.60 25.96 0.58
CA ILE A 102 -3.13 24.87 1.41
C ILE A 102 -2.19 23.66 1.31
N ASN A 103 -1.85 23.08 2.47
CA ASN A 103 -1.09 21.84 2.55
C ASN A 103 -1.96 20.79 3.23
N ILE A 104 -2.39 19.77 2.48
CA ILE A 104 -3.16 18.64 3.01
C ILE A 104 -2.15 17.55 3.40
N PRO A 105 -1.96 17.28 4.71
CA PRO A 105 -1.11 16.18 5.16
C PRO A 105 -1.77 14.85 4.82
N PHE A 106 -0.99 13.76 4.78
CA PHE A 106 -1.49 12.42 4.52
C PHE A 106 -2.66 12.08 5.45
N GLN A 107 -3.80 11.76 4.86
CA GLN A 107 -4.98 11.26 5.54
C GLN A 107 -5.00 9.73 5.46
N ALA A 108 -5.21 9.14 6.62
CA ALA A 108 -5.52 7.73 6.82
C ALA A 108 -6.63 7.25 5.86
N ASP A 109 -7.71 8.02 5.84
CA ASP A 109 -8.91 7.77 5.05
C ASP A 109 -8.82 8.41 3.65
N PRO A 110 -9.51 7.84 2.63
CA PRO A 110 -9.64 8.48 1.32
C PRO A 110 -10.30 9.86 1.42
N ILE A 111 -9.82 10.82 0.62
CA ILE A 111 -10.39 12.16 0.55
C ILE A 111 -11.46 12.21 -0.55
N LEU A 112 -12.68 12.61 -0.20
CA LEU A 112 -13.81 12.65 -1.13
C LEU A 112 -13.75 13.86 -2.08
N ILE A 113 -13.69 13.58 -3.37
CA ILE A 113 -14.08 14.53 -4.43
C ILE A 113 -15.59 14.31 -4.65
N SER A 114 -16.38 15.37 -4.54
CA SER A 114 -17.83 15.30 -4.77
C SER A 114 -18.29 16.61 -5.41
N GLY A 115 -18.95 16.50 -6.57
CA GLY A 115 -19.14 17.62 -7.48
C GLY A 115 -17.86 18.07 -8.19
N THR A 116 -18.01 19.13 -8.99
CA THR A 116 -16.89 19.77 -9.68
C THR A 116 -16.13 20.68 -8.71
N VAL A 117 -15.02 20.17 -8.18
CA VAL A 117 -14.13 20.88 -7.26
C VAL A 117 -13.18 21.79 -8.05
N PHE A 118 -13.20 23.09 -7.75
CA PHE A 118 -12.30 24.08 -8.36
C PHE A 118 -11.17 24.48 -7.40
N LEU A 119 -9.93 24.28 -7.83
CA LEU A 119 -8.76 24.86 -7.17
C LEU A 119 -8.54 26.28 -7.73
N GLY A 120 -8.98 27.27 -6.96
CA GLY A 120 -9.05 28.69 -7.31
C GLY A 120 -10.34 29.08 -8.02
N ASP A 121 -10.68 30.36 -8.02
CA ASP A 121 -11.94 30.87 -8.60
C ASP A 121 -11.87 31.18 -10.11
N GLY A 122 -10.70 31.06 -10.73
CA GLY A 122 -10.43 31.48 -12.12
C GLY A 122 -10.53 32.99 -12.39
N ALA A 123 -11.00 33.79 -11.43
CA ALA A 123 -11.42 35.18 -11.59
C ALA A 123 -10.55 36.19 -10.80
N GLY A 124 -9.78 35.74 -9.82
CA GLY A 124 -8.82 36.59 -9.08
C GLY A 124 -8.21 35.99 -7.81
N ALA A 125 -8.73 34.87 -7.29
CA ALA A 125 -8.24 34.18 -6.09
C ALA A 125 -7.69 32.78 -6.46
N PRO A 126 -6.40 32.68 -6.86
CA PRO A 126 -5.77 31.39 -7.16
C PRO A 126 -5.59 30.55 -5.90
N ALA A 127 -5.49 29.24 -6.09
CA ALA A 127 -5.08 28.27 -5.08
C ALA A 127 -3.64 27.80 -5.32
N ASN A 128 -2.96 27.34 -4.27
CA ASN A 128 -1.77 26.50 -4.39
C ASN A 128 -1.96 25.38 -3.37
N VAL A 129 -2.29 24.18 -3.85
CA VAL A 129 -2.70 23.06 -3.02
C VAL A 129 -1.68 21.94 -3.12
N THR A 130 -1.08 21.58 -1.99
CA THR A 130 -0.11 20.48 -1.90
C THR A 130 -0.76 19.28 -1.24
N PHE A 131 -0.64 18.12 -1.88
CA PHE A 131 -1.07 16.83 -1.34
C PHE A 131 0.15 16.03 -0.90
N ALA A 132 0.01 15.28 0.21
CA ALA A 132 1.07 14.39 0.67
C ALA A 132 1.22 13.14 -0.25
N PRO A 133 2.44 12.56 -0.36
CA PRO A 133 2.64 11.26 -1.00
C PRO A 133 1.73 10.17 -0.43
N GLY A 134 1.34 9.20 -1.26
CA GLY A 134 0.49 8.07 -0.85
C GLY A 134 -0.98 8.42 -0.61
N GLN A 135 -1.40 9.69 -0.73
CA GLN A 135 -2.80 10.07 -0.52
C GLN A 135 -3.72 9.42 -1.56
N VAL A 136 -4.86 8.90 -1.10
CA VAL A 136 -5.96 8.44 -1.94
C VAL A 136 -7.06 9.51 -1.97
N PHE A 137 -7.51 9.83 -3.18
CA PHE A 137 -8.70 10.62 -3.47
C PHE A 137 -9.74 9.71 -4.12
N VAL A 138 -11.00 9.89 -3.73
CA VAL A 138 -12.10 9.03 -4.15
C VAL A 138 -13.28 9.88 -4.60
N SER A 139 -13.86 9.59 -5.77
CA SER A 139 -15.16 10.14 -6.17
C SER A 139 -16.33 9.40 -5.47
N GLN A 140 -17.54 9.94 -5.46
CA GLN A 140 -18.72 9.16 -5.08
C GLN A 140 -19.08 8.06 -6.11
N GLY A 141 -18.56 8.15 -7.33
CA GLY A 141 -18.89 7.27 -8.46
C GLY A 141 -20.14 7.74 -9.20
N LYS A 142 -20.63 6.91 -10.13
CA LYS A 142 -21.67 7.25 -11.15
C LYS A 142 -23.06 7.56 -10.57
N SER A 143 -23.15 8.68 -9.86
CA SER A 143 -24.27 9.10 -9.00
C SER A 143 -25.36 9.92 -9.72
N GLY A 144 -25.08 10.38 -10.94
CA GLY A 144 -25.86 11.40 -11.65
C GLY A 144 -25.43 12.84 -11.35
N GLN A 145 -24.42 13.02 -10.48
CA GLN A 145 -23.61 14.22 -10.36
C GLN A 145 -22.23 13.96 -10.96
N VAL A 146 -21.57 15.01 -11.44
CA VAL A 146 -20.23 14.95 -12.04
C VAL A 146 -19.21 15.27 -10.95
N ASP A 147 -18.43 14.29 -10.54
CA ASP A 147 -17.30 14.46 -9.64
C ASP A 147 -16.04 14.73 -10.47
N LEU A 148 -15.51 15.96 -10.45
CA LEU A 148 -14.41 16.41 -11.33
C LEU A 148 -13.46 17.30 -10.52
N LEU A 149 -12.15 17.17 -10.69
CA LEU A 149 -11.17 18.07 -10.05
C LEU A 149 -10.54 19.01 -11.09
N VAL A 150 -10.79 20.30 -10.93
CA VAL A 150 -10.36 21.38 -11.82
C VAL A 150 -9.25 22.21 -11.18
N VAL A 151 -8.17 22.47 -11.89
CA VAL A 151 -7.14 23.46 -11.52
C VAL A 151 -7.39 24.74 -12.33
N SER A 152 -7.98 25.77 -11.71
CA SER A 152 -8.37 26.99 -12.41
C SER A 152 -7.18 27.89 -12.78
N ARG A 153 -7.33 28.73 -13.82
CA ARG A 153 -6.26 29.54 -14.44
C ARG A 153 -5.34 30.29 -13.47
N GLY A 154 -4.11 29.79 -13.31
CA GLY A 154 -3.07 30.36 -12.46
C GLY A 154 -3.14 29.92 -10.99
N SER A 155 -3.92 28.88 -10.69
CA SER A 155 -3.78 28.04 -9.50
C SER A 155 -2.76 26.94 -9.73
N GLN A 156 -2.37 26.25 -8.65
CA GLN A 156 -1.41 25.15 -8.68
C GLN A 156 -1.89 23.94 -7.88
N ILE A 157 -1.74 22.76 -8.47
CA ILE A 157 -1.83 21.45 -7.80
C ILE A 157 -0.42 20.90 -7.62
N ASN A 158 -0.07 20.44 -6.42
CA ASN A 158 1.23 19.82 -6.14
C ASN A 158 0.98 18.41 -5.58
N ALA A 159 0.70 17.49 -6.49
CA ALA A 159 0.50 16.07 -6.24
C ALA A 159 1.81 15.32 -6.52
N VAL A 160 2.75 15.38 -5.57
CA VAL A 160 4.08 14.77 -5.69
C VAL A 160 4.16 13.53 -4.81
N GLY A 161 3.79 12.39 -5.38
CA GLY A 161 3.98 11.05 -4.81
C GLY A 161 5.42 10.53 -4.98
N THR A 162 5.60 9.23 -4.72
CA THR A 162 6.86 8.50 -4.99
C THR A 162 6.59 7.10 -5.51
N GLN A 163 7.61 6.41 -6.03
CA GLN A 163 7.54 5.01 -6.45
C GLN A 163 6.94 4.07 -5.37
N ASN A 164 7.17 4.35 -4.09
CA ASN A 164 6.69 3.53 -2.97
C ASN A 164 5.46 4.13 -2.28
N SER A 165 4.92 5.24 -2.80
CA SER A 165 3.77 5.99 -2.25
C SER A 165 3.17 6.89 -3.34
N PRO A 166 2.61 6.31 -4.42
CA PRO A 166 1.95 7.11 -5.46
C PRO A 166 0.67 7.75 -4.91
N ILE A 167 0.31 8.91 -5.43
CA ILE A 167 -1.00 9.52 -5.15
C ILE A 167 -2.03 8.86 -6.07
N ILE A 168 -3.22 8.56 -5.57
CA ILE A 168 -4.28 7.86 -6.31
C ILE A 168 -5.52 8.75 -6.40
N PHE A 169 -6.12 8.84 -7.59
CA PHE A 169 -7.47 9.35 -7.82
C PHE A 169 -8.30 8.24 -8.47
N THR A 170 -9.37 7.78 -7.81
CA THR A 170 -10.22 6.69 -8.30
C THR A 170 -11.69 6.85 -7.85
N SER A 171 -12.56 5.88 -8.15
CA SER A 171 -13.96 5.86 -7.72
C SER A 171 -14.20 5.08 -6.43
N MET A 172 -15.33 5.38 -5.76
CA MET A 172 -15.80 4.57 -4.63
C MET A 172 -16.07 3.12 -5.04
N GLN A 173 -16.41 2.88 -6.32
CA GLN A 173 -16.81 1.58 -6.82
C GLN A 173 -15.60 0.69 -7.11
N ASP A 174 -14.52 1.22 -7.69
CA ASP A 174 -13.20 0.54 -7.79
C ASP A 174 -12.72 0.07 -6.42
N ILE A 175 -12.70 0.99 -5.45
CA ILE A 175 -12.33 0.71 -4.05
C ILE A 175 -13.21 -0.37 -3.41
N LEU A 176 -14.48 -0.50 -3.79
CA LEU A 176 -15.40 -1.51 -3.25
C LEU A 176 -15.34 -2.85 -4.00
N ASP A 177 -15.10 -2.84 -5.30
CA ASP A 177 -15.07 -4.07 -6.12
C ASP A 177 -13.83 -4.92 -5.81
N ASP A 178 -12.68 -4.30 -5.53
CA ASP A 178 -11.42 -4.99 -5.16
C ASP A 178 -11.55 -5.85 -3.88
N PHE A 179 -12.34 -5.42 -2.87
CA PHE A 179 -12.67 -6.28 -1.71
C PHE A 179 -13.50 -7.51 -2.10
N SER A 180 -14.42 -7.33 -3.05
CA SER A 180 -15.54 -8.25 -3.21
C SER A 180 -15.15 -9.56 -3.91
N GLY A 181 -13.93 -9.62 -4.47
CA GLY A 181 -13.46 -10.74 -5.28
C GLY A 181 -14.17 -10.88 -6.63
N ASN A 182 -15.02 -9.93 -7.03
CA ASN A 182 -15.76 -9.95 -8.29
C ASN A 182 -14.91 -9.54 -9.51
N VAL A 183 -13.82 -10.27 -9.76
CA VAL A 183 -12.98 -10.13 -10.98
C VAL A 183 -13.81 -10.27 -12.27
N ALA A 184 -15.02 -10.84 -12.19
CA ALA A 184 -15.98 -10.96 -13.28
C ALA A 184 -16.69 -9.65 -13.69
N ALA A 185 -16.63 -8.59 -12.88
CA ALA A 185 -17.19 -7.28 -13.20
C ALA A 185 -16.27 -6.53 -14.19
N ALA A 186 -15.01 -6.32 -13.79
CA ALA A 186 -13.95 -5.75 -14.63
C ALA A 186 -13.78 -6.49 -15.97
N ALA A 187 -13.94 -7.82 -15.98
CA ALA A 187 -13.86 -8.66 -17.18
C ALA A 187 -15.02 -8.50 -18.19
N ASN A 188 -15.98 -7.60 -17.96
CA ASN A 188 -17.13 -7.35 -18.87
C ASN A 188 -17.25 -5.87 -19.31
N GLY A 189 -16.23 -5.03 -19.12
CA GLY A 189 -16.19 -3.66 -19.67
C GLY A 189 -17.38 -2.77 -19.29
N THR A 190 -17.97 -2.98 -18.12
CA THR A 190 -19.25 -2.36 -17.70
C THR A 190 -19.31 -1.93 -16.23
N SER A 191 -18.18 -1.93 -15.53
CA SER A 191 -18.00 -1.43 -14.15
C SER A 191 -16.70 -0.65 -14.04
N GLY A 192 -16.71 0.54 -13.42
CA GLY A 192 -15.54 1.40 -13.24
C GLY A 192 -15.46 2.53 -14.26
N GLN A 193 -15.31 2.21 -15.56
CA GLN A 193 -15.14 3.19 -16.63
C GLN A 193 -16.20 4.33 -16.60
N GLY A 194 -15.72 5.57 -16.49
CA GLY A 194 -16.54 6.77 -16.45
C GLY A 194 -17.33 6.95 -15.15
N ASP A 195 -16.82 6.46 -14.02
CA ASP A 195 -17.42 6.69 -12.70
C ASP A 195 -17.29 8.15 -12.24
N TRP A 196 -16.26 8.87 -12.72
CA TRP A 196 -15.99 10.28 -12.40
C TRP A 196 -15.29 11.02 -13.54
N GLY A 197 -15.23 12.34 -13.47
CA GLY A 197 -14.81 13.23 -14.56
C GLY A 197 -13.30 13.47 -14.71
N GLY A 198 -12.45 12.77 -13.94
CA GLY A 198 -11.00 12.91 -14.06
C GLY A 198 -10.45 14.26 -13.57
N LEU A 199 -9.37 14.72 -14.22
CA LEU A 199 -8.66 15.95 -13.88
C LEU A 199 -8.71 16.95 -15.04
N ALA A 200 -9.13 18.19 -14.79
CA ALA A 200 -8.97 19.30 -15.74
C ALA A 200 -7.91 20.29 -15.22
N ILE A 201 -6.92 20.64 -16.05
CA ILE A 201 -5.84 21.55 -15.65
C ILE A 201 -5.80 22.75 -16.59
N ASN A 202 -6.33 23.88 -16.12
CA ASN A 202 -6.53 25.08 -16.93
C ASN A 202 -5.36 26.05 -16.74
N GLY A 203 -4.46 26.13 -17.73
CA GLY A 203 -3.33 27.06 -17.74
C GLY A 203 -3.60 28.37 -18.49
N ARG A 204 -2.52 29.13 -18.70
CA ARG A 204 -2.49 30.44 -19.38
C ARG A 204 -1.61 30.44 -20.63
N ALA A 205 -1.21 29.27 -21.12
CA ALA A 205 -0.33 29.13 -22.28
C ALA A 205 -1.07 29.32 -23.61
N PRO A 206 -0.33 29.55 -24.72
CA PRO A 206 -0.90 29.74 -26.06
C PRO A 206 -1.78 28.59 -26.54
N LEU A 207 -2.98 28.93 -27.03
CA LEU A 207 -3.85 28.07 -27.83
C LEU A 207 -4.27 28.78 -29.13
N ASN A 208 -4.90 28.08 -30.05
CA ASN A 208 -5.27 28.60 -31.37
C ASN A 208 -6.78 28.88 -31.58
N GLU A 209 -7.71 28.32 -30.80
CA GLU A 209 -9.15 28.65 -30.87
C GLU A 209 -9.64 29.68 -29.82
N CYS A 210 -9.93 30.91 -30.24
CA CYS A 210 -10.37 31.97 -29.32
C CYS A 210 -11.91 32.00 -29.13
N THR A 211 -12.51 31.01 -28.46
CA THR A 211 -13.99 30.94 -28.36
C THR A 211 -14.62 32.00 -27.44
N ILE A 212 -13.91 32.48 -26.40
CA ILE A 212 -14.42 33.50 -25.46
C ILE A 212 -14.37 34.92 -26.05
N ASP A 213 -13.36 35.22 -26.88
CA ASP A 213 -13.31 36.43 -27.71
C ASP A 213 -12.85 36.05 -29.13
N PRO A 214 -13.79 35.78 -30.06
CA PRO A 214 -13.48 35.45 -31.46
C PRO A 214 -12.83 36.58 -32.28
N LEU A 215 -12.52 37.72 -31.67
CA LEU A 215 -11.71 38.80 -32.26
C LEU A 215 -10.31 38.91 -31.63
N ALA A 216 -9.99 38.09 -30.63
CA ALA A 216 -8.65 37.99 -30.08
C ALA A 216 -7.65 37.43 -31.12
N THR A 217 -6.38 37.74 -30.93
CA THR A 217 -5.31 37.11 -31.70
C THR A 217 -4.88 35.83 -30.99
N ALA A 218 -4.86 34.71 -31.72
CA ALA A 218 -4.41 33.43 -31.20
C ALA A 218 -3.01 33.48 -30.57
N GLY A 219 -2.79 32.69 -29.52
CA GLY A 219 -1.56 32.71 -28.72
C GLY A 219 -1.27 34.04 -27.97
N THR A 220 -2.31 34.80 -27.60
CA THR A 220 -2.17 36.01 -26.77
C THR A 220 -3.11 35.96 -25.57
N ASP A 221 -2.83 36.74 -24.51
CA ASP A 221 -3.61 36.78 -23.25
C ASP A 221 -5.14 36.97 -23.40
N ALA A 222 -5.58 37.52 -24.53
CA ALA A 222 -7.00 37.70 -24.85
C ALA A 222 -7.66 36.40 -25.36
N CYS A 223 -6.91 35.54 -26.06
CA CYS A 223 -7.38 34.29 -26.62
C CYS A 223 -7.54 33.25 -25.52
N ARG A 224 -8.78 32.82 -25.31
CA ARG A 224 -9.20 31.91 -24.25
C ARG A 224 -10.42 31.12 -24.72
N GLN A 225 -10.59 29.95 -24.13
CA GLN A 225 -11.61 28.97 -24.47
C GLN A 225 -12.31 28.50 -23.18
N LEU A 226 -13.52 27.96 -23.30
CA LEU A 226 -14.20 27.27 -22.20
C LEU A 226 -13.93 25.78 -22.33
N GLY A 227 -13.48 25.14 -21.26
CA GLY A 227 -13.19 23.72 -21.21
C GLY A 227 -14.44 22.85 -21.05
N GLU A 228 -14.30 21.62 -21.54
CA GLU A 228 -15.27 20.52 -21.49
C GLU A 228 -15.80 20.26 -20.07
N GLY A 229 -17.01 19.69 -19.95
CA GLY A 229 -17.63 19.35 -18.66
C GLY A 229 -17.87 20.51 -17.68
N GLY A 230 -17.77 21.76 -18.15
CA GLY A 230 -17.87 22.95 -17.31
C GLY A 230 -16.60 23.27 -16.50
N SER A 231 -15.44 22.73 -16.88
CA SER A 231 -14.13 22.99 -16.26
C SER A 231 -13.68 24.46 -16.27
N GLY A 232 -14.37 25.35 -16.98
CA GLY A 232 -14.20 26.81 -16.88
C GLY A 232 -13.30 27.39 -17.97
N GLU A 233 -12.78 28.60 -17.79
CA GLU A 233 -11.89 29.21 -18.80
C GLU A 233 -10.51 28.53 -18.82
N PHE A 234 -9.84 28.50 -19.98
CA PHE A 234 -8.41 28.22 -20.12
C PHE A 234 -7.72 29.07 -21.22
N GLY A 235 -6.38 28.97 -21.32
CA GLY A 235 -5.57 29.60 -22.36
C GLY A 235 -5.03 31.00 -22.04
N GLY A 236 -4.15 31.52 -22.90
CA GLY A 236 -3.59 32.87 -22.82
C GLY A 236 -2.36 33.06 -23.71
N GLY A 237 -1.39 33.88 -23.28
CA GLY A 237 -0.13 34.13 -23.96
C GLY A 237 1.14 33.66 -23.21
N ASP A 238 1.01 33.08 -22.01
CA ASP A 238 2.14 32.76 -21.14
C ASP A 238 2.58 31.29 -21.28
N ALA A 239 3.50 31.05 -22.22
CA ALA A 239 4.09 29.72 -22.47
C ALA A 239 4.86 29.14 -21.27
N HIS A 240 5.16 29.96 -20.25
CA HIS A 240 5.90 29.58 -19.05
C HIS A 240 5.02 29.56 -17.79
N ASP A 241 3.69 29.60 -17.95
CA ASP A 241 2.74 29.40 -16.86
C ASP A 241 2.95 28.05 -16.17
N SER A 242 2.61 27.99 -14.88
CA SER A 242 2.86 26.82 -14.04
C SER A 242 1.60 26.48 -13.24
N SER A 243 0.98 25.36 -13.60
CA SER A 243 -0.14 24.75 -12.87
C SER A 243 0.33 23.82 -11.74
N GLY A 244 1.63 23.84 -11.40
CA GLY A 244 2.22 23.08 -10.29
C GLY A 244 2.98 21.82 -10.73
N SER A 245 2.73 20.69 -10.07
CA SER A 245 3.44 19.43 -10.25
C SER A 245 2.56 18.20 -10.02
N LEU A 246 2.54 17.27 -10.98
CA LEU A 246 2.03 15.90 -10.82
C LEU A 246 3.22 14.93 -10.98
N GLN A 247 3.51 14.14 -9.96
CA GLN A 247 4.59 13.15 -9.96
C GLN A 247 4.18 11.86 -9.24
N TYR A 248 4.38 10.69 -9.86
CA TYR A 248 3.92 9.39 -9.34
C TYR A 248 2.42 9.41 -8.97
N VAL A 249 1.58 9.65 -9.98
CA VAL A 249 0.12 9.78 -9.82
C VAL A 249 -0.59 8.70 -10.62
N ARG A 250 -1.56 8.02 -9.99
CA ARG A 250 -2.53 7.13 -10.64
C ARG A 250 -3.88 7.83 -10.75
N ILE A 251 -4.46 7.82 -11.94
CA ILE A 251 -5.80 8.28 -12.27
C ILE A 251 -6.54 7.04 -12.79
N GLN A 252 -7.63 6.66 -12.16
CA GLN A 252 -8.32 5.40 -12.45
C GLN A 252 -9.82 5.66 -12.64
N HIS A 253 -10.45 4.98 -13.60
CA HIS A 253 -11.91 4.94 -13.72
C HIS A 253 -12.60 6.30 -14.00
N ALA A 254 -11.86 7.22 -14.63
CA ALA A 254 -12.37 8.50 -15.12
C ALA A 254 -13.14 8.32 -16.47
N GLY A 255 -13.57 9.41 -17.13
CA GLY A 255 -14.39 9.35 -18.36
C GLY A 255 -15.89 9.64 -18.16
N PHE A 256 -16.30 10.48 -17.20
CA PHE A 256 -17.75 10.62 -16.92
C PHE A 256 -18.49 11.37 -18.05
N PRO A 257 -19.52 10.78 -18.66
CA PRO A 257 -20.29 11.42 -19.74
C PRO A 257 -21.10 12.62 -19.24
N PHE A 258 -20.59 13.84 -19.45
CA PHE A 258 -21.25 15.07 -19.02
C PHE A 258 -22.55 15.33 -19.81
N THR A 259 -22.55 15.04 -21.11
CA THR A 259 -23.74 14.90 -21.97
C THR A 259 -23.53 13.79 -23.01
N THR A 260 -24.50 13.57 -23.90
CA THR A 260 -24.40 12.58 -25.01
C THR A 260 -23.55 13.06 -26.21
N SER A 261 -22.70 14.08 -26.03
CA SER A 261 -21.80 14.65 -27.05
C SER A 261 -20.81 15.65 -26.42
N ASN A 262 -20.37 15.36 -25.20
CA ASN A 262 -19.37 16.08 -24.41
C ASN A 262 -19.14 15.17 -23.22
N GLU A 263 -18.05 14.41 -23.24
CA GLU A 263 -17.71 13.47 -22.19
C GLU A 263 -16.58 14.13 -21.35
N LEU A 264 -15.75 13.41 -20.59
CA LEU A 264 -14.70 14.00 -19.76
C LEU A 264 -13.47 13.11 -19.63
N ASN A 265 -12.43 13.47 -20.37
CA ASN A 265 -11.11 12.85 -20.46
C ASN A 265 -10.50 12.58 -19.07
N SER A 266 -9.69 11.54 -18.95
CA SER A 266 -9.05 11.17 -17.68
C SER A 266 -8.10 12.27 -17.17
N ILE A 267 -7.39 12.94 -18.08
CA ILE A 267 -6.73 14.23 -17.83
C ILE A 267 -6.92 15.16 -19.05
N ALA A 268 -7.56 16.32 -18.85
CA ALA A 268 -7.65 17.39 -19.85
C ALA A 268 -6.59 18.49 -19.56
N MET A 269 -5.55 18.57 -20.39
CA MET A 269 -4.41 19.49 -20.25
C MET A 269 -4.68 20.79 -21.01
N GLN A 270 -5.59 21.59 -20.47
CA GLN A 270 -6.16 22.78 -21.08
C GLN A 270 -5.24 24.01 -21.05
N GLY A 271 -4.46 24.25 -22.11
CA GLY A 271 -3.59 25.43 -22.24
C GLY A 271 -2.48 25.50 -21.18
N VAL A 272 -1.90 24.36 -20.79
CA VAL A 272 -0.91 24.25 -19.71
C VAL A 272 0.49 24.67 -20.17
N GLY A 273 1.20 25.47 -19.36
CA GLY A 273 2.52 26.01 -19.66
C GLY A 273 3.69 25.09 -19.28
N ASP A 274 4.88 25.38 -19.83
CA ASP A 274 6.10 24.58 -19.63
C ASP A 274 6.74 24.73 -18.24
N GLY A 275 6.24 25.67 -17.43
CA GLY A 275 6.56 25.79 -16.01
C GLY A 275 5.86 24.75 -15.13
N THR A 276 4.99 23.90 -15.71
CA THR A 276 4.30 22.80 -15.03
C THR A 276 5.11 21.51 -15.16
N THR A 277 5.29 20.77 -14.06
CA THR A 277 6.00 19.47 -14.08
C THR A 277 5.02 18.31 -14.07
N ILE A 278 5.07 17.45 -15.10
CA ILE A 278 4.25 16.23 -15.18
C ILE A 278 5.21 15.06 -15.43
N SER A 279 5.31 14.13 -14.48
CA SER A 279 6.19 12.96 -14.60
C SER A 279 5.60 11.72 -13.93
N HIS A 280 5.85 10.52 -14.44
CA HIS A 280 5.37 9.27 -13.82
C HIS A 280 3.86 9.30 -13.55
N ILE A 281 3.07 9.39 -14.62
CA ILE A 281 1.61 9.40 -14.58
C ILE A 281 1.10 8.07 -15.13
N GLN A 282 0.12 7.46 -14.46
CA GLN A 282 -0.65 6.34 -15.01
C GLN A 282 -2.13 6.67 -15.04
N ILE A 283 -2.74 6.51 -16.22
CA ILE A 283 -4.18 6.43 -16.42
C ILE A 283 -4.60 4.96 -16.56
N VAL A 284 -5.69 4.57 -15.90
CA VAL A 284 -6.25 3.21 -15.91
C VAL A 284 -7.75 3.25 -16.19
N GLU A 285 -8.19 2.53 -17.22
CA GLU A 285 -9.60 2.24 -17.50
C GLU A 285 -10.49 3.50 -17.48
N GLY A 286 -10.15 4.47 -18.34
CA GLY A 286 -11.02 5.59 -18.69
C GLY A 286 -12.16 5.15 -19.63
N ALA A 287 -13.34 5.75 -19.50
CA ALA A 287 -14.43 5.56 -20.49
C ALA A 287 -14.30 6.43 -21.75
N ASP A 288 -13.28 7.28 -21.76
CA ASP A 288 -13.02 8.41 -22.64
C ASP A 288 -11.49 8.51 -22.74
N ASP A 289 -10.99 9.61 -23.29
CA ASP A 289 -9.57 9.91 -23.48
C ASP A 289 -8.67 9.57 -22.27
N GLY A 290 -7.48 9.06 -22.58
CA GLY A 290 -6.40 8.86 -21.62
C GLY A 290 -5.82 10.20 -21.15
N ILE A 291 -5.40 11.04 -22.10
CA ILE A 291 -4.94 12.40 -21.86
C ILE A 291 -4.98 13.22 -23.15
N GLU A 292 -5.64 14.39 -23.10
CA GLU A 292 -5.72 15.33 -24.23
C GLU A 292 -5.03 16.65 -23.91
N TRP A 293 -4.35 17.25 -24.90
CA TRP A 293 -3.82 18.61 -24.82
C TRP A 293 -4.59 19.60 -25.70
N PHE A 294 -5.42 20.44 -25.08
CA PHE A 294 -6.00 21.62 -25.73
C PHE A 294 -4.97 22.77 -25.73
N GLY A 295 -4.05 22.77 -26.70
CA GLY A 295 -3.01 23.79 -26.81
C GLY A 295 -1.92 23.73 -25.73
N GLY A 296 -1.17 24.81 -25.57
CA GLY A 296 -0.14 24.98 -24.55
C GLY A 296 1.25 24.41 -24.90
N THR A 297 2.10 24.32 -23.88
CA THR A 297 3.55 24.06 -24.00
C THR A 297 4.12 23.10 -22.95
N VAL A 298 3.26 22.58 -22.04
CA VAL A 298 3.62 21.61 -21.00
C VAL A 298 4.40 20.41 -21.55
N ASN A 299 5.32 19.89 -20.74
CA ASN A 299 6.14 18.73 -21.08
C ASN A 299 5.85 17.59 -20.10
N VAL A 300 5.88 16.36 -20.60
CA VAL A 300 5.60 15.13 -19.84
C VAL A 300 6.73 14.12 -20.02
N ASP A 301 7.08 13.40 -18.96
CA ASP A 301 7.92 12.21 -19.04
C ASP A 301 7.30 11.03 -18.25
N HIS A 302 7.51 9.79 -18.70
CA HIS A 302 7.00 8.57 -18.05
C HIS A 302 5.46 8.57 -17.93
N LEU A 303 4.77 8.48 -19.07
CA LEU A 303 3.31 8.37 -19.17
C LEU A 303 2.89 6.90 -19.38
N ILE A 304 1.80 6.50 -18.74
CA ILE A 304 1.16 5.20 -18.96
C ILE A 304 -0.33 5.42 -19.17
N VAL A 305 -0.90 4.81 -20.20
CA VAL A 305 -2.34 4.70 -20.39
C VAL A 305 -2.67 3.25 -20.66
N THR A 306 -3.57 2.67 -19.85
CA THR A 306 -4.01 1.28 -19.98
C THR A 306 -5.54 1.21 -19.93
N GLY A 307 -6.16 0.82 -21.04
CA GLY A 307 -7.61 0.61 -21.14
C GLY A 307 -8.44 1.87 -21.26
N ALA A 308 -7.93 2.96 -21.86
CA ALA A 308 -8.79 4.00 -22.41
C ALA A 308 -9.74 3.37 -23.45
N ASN A 309 -10.98 3.87 -23.50
CA ASN A 309 -11.97 3.42 -24.49
C ASN A 309 -11.97 4.27 -25.75
N ASP A 310 -11.75 5.57 -25.61
CA ASP A 310 -11.47 6.50 -26.71
C ASP A 310 -9.94 6.68 -26.82
N ASP A 311 -9.45 7.81 -27.30
CA ASP A 311 -8.03 7.99 -27.60
C ASP A 311 -7.11 7.94 -26.37
N SER A 312 -6.10 7.08 -26.41
CA SER A 312 -5.15 7.00 -25.28
C SER A 312 -4.33 8.28 -25.10
N ILE A 313 -4.08 9.02 -26.19
CA ILE A 313 -3.27 10.24 -26.27
C ILE A 313 -3.79 11.06 -27.46
N ASP A 314 -4.51 12.16 -27.26
CA ASP A 314 -4.83 13.13 -28.33
C ASP A 314 -4.23 14.52 -28.05
N TRP A 315 -4.11 15.35 -29.08
CA TRP A 315 -3.84 16.78 -28.91
C TRP A 315 -4.52 17.63 -29.98
N THR A 316 -4.95 18.82 -29.57
CA THR A 316 -5.57 19.82 -30.44
C THR A 316 -5.12 21.24 -30.08
N ASP A 317 -5.77 22.25 -30.67
CA ASP A 317 -5.69 23.68 -30.36
C ASP A 317 -4.29 24.31 -30.23
N GLY A 318 -3.29 23.69 -30.84
CA GLY A 318 -1.95 24.26 -30.98
C GLY A 318 -0.90 23.76 -29.99
N TRP A 319 -1.03 22.55 -29.42
CA TRP A 319 -0.05 22.03 -28.45
C TRP A 319 1.35 21.91 -29.05
N GLN A 320 2.35 22.38 -28.29
CA GLN A 320 3.75 22.55 -28.74
C GLN A 320 4.77 21.86 -27.85
N GLY A 321 4.32 21.12 -26.83
CA GLY A 321 5.14 20.50 -25.80
C GLY A 321 5.93 19.27 -26.22
N ARG A 322 6.38 18.50 -25.22
CA ARG A 322 7.07 17.22 -25.38
C ARG A 322 6.44 16.10 -24.56
N LEU A 323 6.58 14.87 -25.05
CA LEU A 323 6.32 13.64 -24.29
C LEU A 323 7.48 12.66 -24.50
N GLN A 324 8.02 12.08 -23.42
CA GLN A 324 9.01 11.00 -23.52
C GLN A 324 8.71 9.83 -22.59
N PHE A 325 8.96 8.59 -23.05
CA PHE A 325 8.68 7.35 -22.32
C PHE A 325 7.17 7.19 -22.07
N ALA A 326 6.43 6.84 -23.12
CA ALA A 326 4.98 6.62 -23.03
C ALA A 326 4.62 5.17 -23.36
N LEU A 327 3.91 4.49 -22.46
CA LEU A 327 3.30 3.19 -22.70
C LEU A 327 1.79 3.36 -22.88
N VAL A 328 1.28 2.94 -24.03
CA VAL A 328 -0.17 2.82 -24.30
C VAL A 328 -0.51 1.35 -24.48
N VAL A 329 -1.61 0.94 -23.82
CA VAL A 329 -2.32 -0.30 -24.13
C VAL A 329 -3.80 0.04 -24.26
N GLN A 330 -4.33 -0.05 -25.47
CA GLN A 330 -5.71 0.31 -25.79
C GLN A 330 -6.69 -0.74 -25.23
N SER A 331 -7.95 -0.34 -24.97
CA SER A 331 -9.03 -1.30 -24.72
C SER A 331 -9.56 -1.88 -26.05
N ASN A 332 -10.71 -2.54 -26.02
CA ASN A 332 -11.45 -2.98 -27.20
C ASN A 332 -12.48 -1.92 -27.69
N GLY A 333 -12.13 -0.63 -27.60
CA GLY A 333 -12.82 0.47 -28.30
C GLY A 333 -12.59 0.41 -29.82
N ASP A 334 -13.19 1.29 -30.60
CA ASP A 334 -12.99 1.39 -32.07
C ASP A 334 -11.92 2.44 -32.44
N ASP A 335 -11.12 2.88 -31.45
CA ASP A 335 -10.51 4.21 -31.36
C ASP A 335 -8.97 4.18 -31.10
N ASN A 336 -8.26 5.31 -31.12
CA ASN A 336 -6.82 5.39 -31.43
C ASN A 336 -5.84 5.17 -30.25
N GLY A 337 -4.65 4.62 -30.57
CA GLY A 337 -3.49 4.62 -29.66
C GLY A 337 -2.83 6.00 -29.50
N ILE A 338 -2.90 6.82 -30.55
CA ILE A 338 -2.60 8.26 -30.60
C ILE A 338 -3.54 8.88 -31.65
N GLU A 339 -4.25 9.96 -31.32
CA GLU A 339 -4.72 10.92 -32.33
C GLU A 339 -3.86 12.21 -32.28
N GLY A 340 -4.03 13.10 -33.25
CA GLY A 340 -3.24 14.32 -33.32
C GLY A 340 -3.80 15.29 -34.34
N ASP A 341 -4.39 16.36 -33.82
CA ASP A 341 -5.15 17.36 -34.55
C ASP A 341 -4.45 18.75 -34.50
N ASN A 342 -5.07 19.78 -35.08
CA ASN A 342 -4.59 21.17 -34.99
C ASN A 342 -5.69 22.16 -34.62
N ASN A 343 -6.80 22.12 -35.37
CA ASN A 343 -8.07 22.83 -35.12
C ASN A 343 -9.15 22.28 -36.08
N GLY A 344 -9.26 20.95 -36.19
CA GLY A 344 -10.13 20.24 -37.11
C GLY A 344 -9.89 20.51 -38.61
N ASP A 345 -10.65 19.80 -39.46
CA ASP A 345 -10.58 19.95 -40.91
C ASP A 345 -11.05 21.32 -41.44
N THR A 346 -11.68 22.15 -40.59
CA THR A 346 -12.22 23.45 -41.01
C THR A 346 -11.25 24.61 -40.85
N VAL A 347 -10.27 24.51 -39.93
CA VAL A 347 -9.24 25.54 -39.70
C VAL A 347 -7.80 24.96 -39.63
N PRO A 348 -7.41 23.99 -40.49
CA PRO A 348 -6.17 23.21 -40.34
C PRO A 348 -4.87 24.03 -40.48
N ASP A 349 -4.98 25.31 -40.87
CA ASP A 349 -3.87 26.27 -40.93
C ASP A 349 -3.81 27.25 -39.73
N ALA A 350 -4.51 26.94 -38.64
CA ALA A 350 -4.46 27.70 -37.38
C ALA A 350 -3.04 27.82 -36.80
N THR A 351 -2.81 28.89 -36.03
CA THR A 351 -1.51 29.23 -35.43
C THR A 351 -1.68 29.73 -33.98
N PRO A 352 -0.94 29.25 -32.97
CA PRO A 352 0.12 28.23 -33.05
C PRO A 352 -0.41 26.90 -33.60
N ARG A 353 0.37 26.27 -34.48
CA ARG A 353 0.00 24.97 -35.06
C ARG A 353 0.36 23.88 -34.06
N SER A 354 -0.48 22.87 -33.88
CA SER A 354 -0.11 21.68 -33.11
C SER A 354 1.11 21.01 -33.74
N GLY A 355 2.13 20.77 -32.93
CA GLY A 355 3.36 20.17 -33.38
C GLY A 355 4.20 19.69 -32.21
N PRO A 356 3.68 18.85 -31.30
CA PRO A 356 4.45 18.34 -30.19
C PRO A 356 5.61 17.46 -30.67
N ARG A 357 6.58 17.23 -29.78
CA ARG A 357 7.70 16.32 -30.03
C ARG A 357 7.57 15.12 -29.10
N LEU A 358 7.44 13.92 -29.67
CA LEU A 358 7.26 12.67 -28.94
C LEU A 358 8.47 11.76 -29.16
N SER A 359 8.95 11.11 -28.10
CA SER A 359 10.00 10.09 -28.20
C SER A 359 9.76 8.92 -27.26
N ASN A 360 10.23 7.73 -27.63
CA ASN A 360 10.23 6.53 -26.77
C ASN A 360 8.80 6.11 -26.40
N LEU A 361 8.04 5.70 -27.40
CA LEU A 361 6.64 5.29 -27.27
C LEU A 361 6.51 3.79 -27.51
N THR A 362 5.73 3.09 -26.69
CA THR A 362 5.26 1.73 -26.97
C THR A 362 3.73 1.76 -26.96
N LEU A 363 3.10 1.58 -28.12
CA LEU A 363 1.64 1.54 -28.28
C LEU A 363 1.22 0.11 -28.63
N ILE A 364 0.23 -0.43 -27.94
CA ILE A 364 -0.25 -1.82 -28.11
C ILE A 364 -1.78 -1.84 -28.22
N GLY A 365 -2.31 -2.34 -29.34
CA GLY A 365 -3.73 -2.57 -29.58
C GLY A 365 -4.19 -4.00 -29.25
N ASP A 366 -5.49 -4.27 -29.40
CA ASP A 366 -6.12 -5.57 -29.08
C ASP A 366 -6.05 -6.61 -30.23
N GLY A 367 -5.71 -6.16 -31.43
CA GLY A 367 -5.63 -6.95 -32.66
C GLY A 367 -6.89 -6.92 -33.55
N ALA A 368 -7.92 -6.13 -33.20
CA ALA A 368 -9.21 -6.11 -33.87
C ALA A 368 -9.66 -4.73 -34.38
N SER A 369 -9.36 -3.65 -33.64
CA SER A 369 -9.85 -2.28 -33.91
C SER A 369 -8.75 -1.19 -33.76
N GLY A 370 -9.13 0.06 -34.09
CA GLY A 370 -8.35 1.28 -33.88
C GLY A 370 -7.08 1.46 -34.73
N GLU A 371 -6.70 2.73 -34.93
CA GLU A 371 -5.42 3.14 -35.49
C GLU A 371 -4.38 3.31 -34.37
N GLY A 372 -3.19 2.75 -34.53
CA GLY A 372 -2.12 2.90 -33.54
C GLY A 372 -1.56 4.32 -33.45
N ILE A 373 -1.57 5.04 -34.58
CA ILE A 373 -1.31 6.48 -34.67
C ILE A 373 -2.17 7.04 -35.81
N GLN A 374 -3.10 7.94 -35.51
CA GLN A 374 -3.80 8.78 -36.46
C GLN A 374 -3.25 10.21 -36.40
N LEU A 375 -3.08 10.85 -37.55
CA LEU A 375 -2.60 12.23 -37.67
C LEU A 375 -3.44 12.96 -38.73
N ARG A 376 -4.18 13.99 -38.34
CA ARG A 376 -5.15 14.67 -39.23
C ARG A 376 -5.17 16.19 -39.02
N ALA A 377 -6.15 16.88 -39.59
CA ALA A 377 -6.42 18.33 -39.43
C ALA A 377 -5.24 19.31 -39.58
N GLY A 378 -4.13 18.91 -40.21
CA GLY A 378 -2.94 19.76 -40.34
C GLY A 378 -2.07 19.82 -39.08
N THR A 379 -2.07 18.81 -38.21
CA THR A 379 -1.00 18.62 -37.22
C THR A 379 0.39 18.60 -37.89
N SER A 380 1.42 18.99 -37.14
CA SER A 380 2.83 19.02 -37.57
C SER A 380 3.77 18.35 -36.56
N GLY A 381 3.23 17.37 -35.81
CA GLY A 381 3.95 16.63 -34.77
C GLY A 381 5.24 15.94 -35.27
N THR A 382 6.18 15.72 -34.36
CA THR A 382 7.39 14.93 -34.62
C THR A 382 7.43 13.73 -33.68
N ILE A 383 7.29 12.53 -34.22
CA ILE A 383 7.28 11.26 -33.49
C ILE A 383 8.55 10.47 -33.84
N VAL A 384 9.33 10.10 -32.84
CA VAL A 384 10.52 9.24 -33.02
C VAL A 384 10.61 8.13 -31.96
N ASN A 385 11.44 7.11 -32.22
CA ASN A 385 11.70 6.01 -31.28
C ASN A 385 10.44 5.27 -30.81
N ALA A 386 9.49 5.02 -31.72
CA ALA A 386 8.16 4.51 -31.41
C ALA A 386 7.99 3.04 -31.84
N ILE A 387 7.14 2.31 -31.12
CA ILE A 387 6.66 0.96 -31.45
C ILE A 387 5.14 1.04 -31.52
N VAL A 388 4.54 0.47 -32.56
CA VAL A 388 3.08 0.28 -32.68
C VAL A 388 2.82 -1.18 -33.01
N ALA A 389 2.19 -1.87 -32.07
CA ALA A 389 1.92 -3.30 -32.14
C ALA A 389 0.43 -3.62 -32.09
N ASN A 390 -0.01 -4.58 -32.90
CA ASN A 390 -1.34 -5.20 -32.83
C ASN A 390 -2.56 -4.25 -32.91
N PHE A 391 -2.50 -3.15 -33.66
CA PHE A 391 -3.70 -2.35 -33.99
C PHE A 391 -4.41 -2.90 -35.24
N ALA A 392 -5.64 -2.43 -35.51
CA ALA A 392 -6.25 -2.65 -36.82
C ALA A 392 -5.40 -2.00 -37.93
N GLU A 393 -5.00 -0.73 -37.74
CA GLU A 393 -4.13 -0.01 -38.68
C GLU A 393 -2.93 0.65 -37.96
N GLY A 394 -1.71 0.47 -38.47
CA GLY A 394 -0.48 0.87 -37.76
C GLY A 394 -0.15 2.37 -37.80
N LEU A 395 -0.48 3.07 -38.89
CA LEU A 395 -0.31 4.51 -39.05
C LEU A 395 -1.28 5.05 -40.12
N GLU A 396 -2.22 5.89 -39.72
CA GLU A 396 -2.96 6.75 -40.65
C GLU A 396 -2.30 8.15 -40.74
N PHE A 397 -2.45 8.80 -41.90
CA PHE A 397 -2.18 10.23 -42.04
C PHE A 397 -3.16 10.86 -43.02
N ASN A 398 -3.98 11.80 -42.56
CA ASN A 398 -4.97 12.52 -43.35
C ASN A 398 -4.55 14.00 -43.53
N PRO A 399 -3.75 14.33 -44.58
CA PRO A 399 -3.16 15.66 -44.74
C PRO A 399 -4.20 16.75 -45.03
N ALA A 400 -4.17 17.81 -44.21
CA ALA A 400 -5.02 18.99 -44.36
C ALA A 400 -4.22 20.31 -44.22
N GLY A 401 -4.75 21.38 -44.81
CA GLY A 401 -4.12 22.71 -44.80
C GLY A 401 -2.99 22.89 -45.83
N THR A 402 -2.06 23.78 -45.53
CA THR A 402 -0.93 24.21 -46.37
C THR A 402 0.42 24.29 -45.63
N GLY A 403 0.44 23.84 -44.37
CA GLY A 403 1.65 23.74 -43.54
C GLY A 403 2.57 22.56 -43.91
N PRO A 404 3.60 22.30 -43.09
CA PRO A 404 4.43 21.10 -43.24
C PRO A 404 3.68 19.85 -42.75
N ASP A 405 3.87 18.73 -43.43
CA ASP A 405 3.47 17.41 -42.94
C ASP A 405 4.20 17.06 -41.62
N PRO A 406 3.66 16.14 -40.80
CA PRO A 406 4.35 15.57 -39.64
C PRO A 406 5.69 14.89 -39.98
N ILE A 407 6.48 14.60 -38.94
CA ILE A 407 7.74 13.84 -39.07
C ILE A 407 7.62 12.54 -38.27
N VAL A 408 7.77 11.41 -38.94
CA VAL A 408 7.81 10.06 -38.33
C VAL A 408 9.09 9.35 -38.78
N ASP A 409 10.08 9.20 -37.89
CA ASP A 409 11.32 8.45 -38.15
C ASP A 409 11.73 7.62 -36.92
N SER A 410 12.25 6.41 -37.13
CA SER A 410 12.52 5.43 -36.06
C SER A 410 11.24 4.87 -35.42
N LEU A 411 10.24 4.59 -36.26
CA LEU A 411 9.02 3.83 -35.93
C LEU A 411 9.16 2.36 -36.33
N ALA A 412 8.81 1.44 -35.42
CA ALA A 412 8.51 0.04 -35.73
C ALA A 412 6.99 -0.17 -35.77
N LEU A 413 6.47 -0.69 -36.88
CA LEU A 413 5.12 -1.24 -36.99
C LEU A 413 5.21 -2.77 -36.94
N GLU A 414 4.47 -3.43 -36.06
CA GLU A 414 4.53 -4.90 -35.97
C GLU A 414 3.21 -5.59 -35.61
N GLY A 415 2.84 -6.63 -36.37
CA GLY A 415 1.65 -7.45 -36.06
C GLY A 415 0.28 -6.79 -36.28
N ASN A 416 0.23 -5.52 -36.71
CA ASN A 416 -1.01 -4.83 -37.08
C ASN A 416 -1.75 -5.54 -38.23
N THR A 417 -3.08 -5.40 -38.31
CA THR A 417 -3.88 -6.01 -39.40
C THR A 417 -3.61 -5.32 -40.75
N SER A 418 -3.42 -4.01 -40.74
CA SER A 418 -2.81 -3.20 -41.80
C SER A 418 -1.67 -2.38 -41.20
N ASP A 419 -0.56 -2.17 -41.92
CA ASP A 419 0.45 -1.21 -41.48
C ASP A 419 -0.01 0.25 -41.72
N PHE A 420 -0.90 0.51 -42.69
CA PHE A 420 -1.18 1.87 -43.18
C PHE A 420 -2.59 2.09 -43.72
N SER A 421 -3.09 3.31 -43.52
CA SER A 421 -4.23 3.91 -44.23
C SER A 421 -3.98 5.38 -44.56
N GLY A 422 -5.00 6.10 -45.04
CA GLY A 422 -4.89 7.45 -45.59
C GLY A 422 -3.66 7.65 -46.50
N SER A 423 -2.78 8.55 -46.08
CA SER A 423 -1.45 8.81 -46.66
C SER A 423 -0.30 8.25 -45.80
N GLY A 424 -0.58 7.47 -44.75
CA GLY A 424 0.38 6.97 -43.75
C GLY A 424 1.58 6.23 -44.36
N ALA A 425 1.35 5.43 -45.40
CA ALA A 425 2.42 4.76 -46.15
C ALA A 425 3.43 5.73 -46.82
N THR A 426 3.01 6.97 -47.14
CA THR A 426 3.89 8.01 -47.68
C THR A 426 4.69 8.69 -46.57
N LEU A 427 4.04 9.00 -45.44
CA LEU A 427 4.67 9.56 -44.25
C LEU A 427 5.74 8.60 -43.68
N PHE A 428 5.38 7.33 -43.51
CA PHE A 428 6.28 6.27 -43.09
C PHE A 428 7.50 6.12 -44.01
N ALA A 429 7.31 6.22 -45.33
CA ALA A 429 8.40 6.11 -46.31
C ALA A 429 9.38 7.31 -46.31
N ALA A 430 9.04 8.42 -45.66
CA ALA A 430 9.96 9.55 -45.47
C ALA A 430 10.98 9.28 -44.35
N GLY A 431 10.61 8.51 -43.32
CA GLY A 431 11.50 8.14 -42.22
C GLY A 431 12.49 7.03 -42.59
N SER A 432 13.76 7.38 -42.74
CA SER A 432 14.85 6.47 -43.15
C SER A 432 15.07 5.26 -42.22
N LYS A 433 14.65 5.36 -40.96
CA LYS A 433 14.85 4.33 -39.93
C LYS A 433 13.61 3.47 -39.69
N ASN A 434 12.46 3.85 -40.25
CA ASN A 434 11.19 3.15 -40.05
C ASN A 434 11.24 1.69 -40.55
N ARG A 435 10.59 0.78 -39.83
CA ARG A 435 10.55 -0.66 -40.12
C ARG A 435 9.13 -1.18 -39.94
N SER A 436 8.70 -2.11 -40.79
CA SER A 436 7.49 -2.89 -40.53
C SER A 436 7.77 -4.38 -40.56
N PHE A 437 7.07 -5.12 -39.71
CA PHE A 437 7.30 -6.52 -39.42
C PHE A 437 5.97 -7.30 -39.42
N ALA A 438 5.94 -8.43 -40.11
CA ALA A 438 4.72 -9.23 -40.33
C ALA A 438 4.19 -9.99 -39.08
N GLY A 439 4.58 -9.57 -37.87
CA GLY A 439 4.22 -10.17 -36.60
C GLY A 439 5.05 -9.54 -35.47
N HIS A 440 4.42 -9.31 -34.32
CA HIS A 440 5.01 -8.61 -33.18
C HIS A 440 6.08 -9.43 -32.44
N SER A 441 6.97 -8.77 -31.70
CA SER A 441 8.07 -9.41 -30.96
C SER A 441 8.24 -8.96 -29.50
N LEU A 442 7.46 -7.98 -29.03
CA LEU A 442 7.37 -7.58 -27.62
C LEU A 442 7.17 -8.76 -26.64
N ASP A 443 7.91 -8.77 -25.52
CA ASP A 443 7.65 -9.63 -24.36
C ASP A 443 6.77 -8.85 -23.37
N GLY A 444 5.45 -8.92 -23.57
CA GLY A 444 4.50 -8.05 -22.89
C GLY A 444 4.59 -6.62 -23.43
N VAL A 445 5.20 -5.73 -22.65
CA VAL A 445 5.47 -4.32 -23.02
C VAL A 445 6.95 -4.07 -23.32
N LEU A 446 7.81 -5.08 -23.17
CA LEU A 446 9.27 -4.93 -23.26
C LEU A 446 9.79 -5.21 -24.69
N PRO A 447 10.76 -4.42 -25.21
CA PRO A 447 11.35 -4.59 -26.53
C PRO A 447 11.86 -6.00 -26.83
N GLY A 448 11.52 -6.50 -28.01
CA GLY A 448 11.98 -7.78 -28.55
C GLY A 448 13.07 -7.64 -29.62
N VAL A 449 13.01 -8.52 -30.61
CA VAL A 449 14.03 -8.65 -31.67
C VAL A 449 13.81 -7.69 -32.84
N ASN A 450 12.57 -7.27 -33.09
CA ASN A 450 12.21 -6.31 -34.12
C ASN A 450 12.62 -4.87 -33.69
N GLU A 451 12.47 -4.59 -32.41
CA GLU A 451 12.82 -3.32 -31.77
C GLU A 451 14.33 -3.15 -31.77
N ALA A 452 15.06 -4.19 -31.34
CA ALA A 452 16.52 -4.24 -31.41
C ALA A 452 17.09 -4.19 -32.86
N ALA A 453 16.26 -4.48 -33.87
CA ALA A 453 16.61 -4.34 -35.29
C ALA A 453 16.26 -2.96 -35.90
N THR A 454 15.49 -2.13 -35.18
CA THR A 454 15.03 -0.82 -35.64
C THR A 454 15.99 0.28 -35.16
N PRO A 455 16.66 1.04 -36.07
CA PRO A 455 17.67 1.99 -35.64
C PRO A 455 17.05 3.19 -34.92
N ALA A 456 17.53 3.48 -33.70
CA ALA A 456 17.09 4.63 -32.92
C ALA A 456 17.46 6.00 -33.55
N THR A 457 16.70 7.03 -33.18
CA THR A 457 17.06 8.44 -33.26
C THR A 457 17.54 8.92 -31.89
N ASP A 458 18.63 9.69 -31.85
CA ASP A 458 19.03 10.39 -30.63
C ASP A 458 18.04 11.55 -30.40
N PRO A 459 17.14 11.47 -29.41
CA PRO A 459 16.06 12.44 -29.26
C PRO A 459 16.60 13.83 -28.90
N THR A 460 17.81 13.92 -28.31
CA THR A 460 18.46 15.20 -28.00
C THR A 460 18.80 16.03 -29.24
N THR A 461 18.77 15.40 -30.43
CA THR A 461 18.93 16.07 -31.73
C THR A 461 17.62 16.60 -32.32
N ILE A 462 16.47 16.18 -31.79
CA ILE A 462 15.13 16.70 -32.10
C ILE A 462 14.81 17.88 -31.15
N ASP A 463 15.01 17.66 -29.85
CA ASP A 463 14.93 18.69 -28.82
C ASP A 463 15.90 18.37 -27.67
N ALA A 464 16.71 19.35 -27.26
CA ALA A 464 17.69 19.20 -26.18
C ALA A 464 17.06 19.02 -24.78
N GLY A 465 15.73 19.19 -24.65
CA GLY A 465 14.97 18.88 -23.44
C GLY A 465 14.66 17.39 -23.22
N PHE A 466 14.95 16.51 -24.19
CA PHE A 466 14.80 15.06 -24.02
C PHE A 466 15.97 14.42 -23.27
N ALA A 467 15.67 13.32 -22.56
CA ALA A 467 16.68 12.41 -22.02
C ALA A 467 17.34 11.59 -23.15
N PRO A 468 18.66 11.34 -23.12
CA PRO A 468 19.32 10.53 -24.14
C PRO A 468 18.86 9.08 -24.12
N ALA A 469 18.16 8.66 -25.18
CA ALA A 469 17.80 7.26 -25.45
C ALA A 469 18.46 6.78 -26.75
N ASN A 470 18.92 5.53 -26.77
CA ASN A 470 19.57 4.90 -27.93
C ASN A 470 18.83 3.62 -28.40
N TYR A 471 17.55 3.55 -28.07
CA TYR A 471 16.62 2.46 -28.35
C TYR A 471 15.24 3.05 -28.75
N ILE A 472 14.39 2.22 -29.35
CA ILE A 472 12.98 2.54 -29.60
C ILE A 472 12.09 1.90 -28.53
N GLY A 473 10.87 2.42 -28.34
CA GLY A 473 9.97 2.00 -27.28
C GLY A 473 10.15 2.77 -25.99
N ALA A 474 9.20 2.59 -25.08
CA ALA A 474 9.16 3.21 -23.75
C ALA A 474 10.16 2.62 -22.74
N PHE A 475 10.78 1.48 -23.05
CA PHE A 475 11.67 0.74 -22.16
C PHE A 475 13.03 0.49 -22.81
N GLY A 476 14.11 0.59 -22.04
CA GLY A 476 15.46 0.29 -22.49
C GLY A 476 15.74 -1.22 -22.61
N PRO A 477 16.68 -1.64 -23.49
CA PRO A 477 17.01 -3.05 -23.74
C PRO A 477 17.74 -3.76 -22.58
N THR A 478 17.79 -3.14 -21.40
CA THR A 478 18.32 -3.67 -20.14
C THR A 478 17.29 -3.71 -19.02
N GLU A 479 16.08 -3.18 -19.26
CA GLU A 479 14.95 -3.26 -18.33
C GLU A 479 14.29 -4.64 -18.41
N THR A 480 13.69 -5.08 -17.31
CA THR A 480 13.01 -6.38 -17.20
C THR A 480 11.63 -6.20 -16.59
N ALA A 481 10.78 -7.23 -16.65
CA ALA A 481 9.43 -7.16 -16.08
C ALA A 481 9.41 -6.90 -14.56
N SER A 482 10.52 -7.14 -13.86
CA SER A 482 10.71 -6.92 -12.43
C SER A 482 11.69 -5.78 -12.08
N ASN A 483 12.22 -5.07 -13.08
CA ASN A 483 13.14 -3.95 -12.91
C ASN A 483 13.06 -3.04 -14.15
N ASN A 484 12.06 -2.17 -14.14
CA ASN A 484 11.78 -1.16 -15.14
C ASN A 484 11.19 0.09 -14.43
N TRP A 485 10.99 1.19 -15.16
CA TRP A 485 10.46 2.43 -14.57
C TRP A 485 8.98 2.37 -14.11
N THR A 486 8.19 1.38 -14.55
CA THR A 486 6.80 1.18 -14.08
C THR A 486 6.73 0.36 -12.78
N THR A 487 7.81 -0.32 -12.40
CA THR A 487 7.85 -1.24 -11.26
C THR A 487 7.54 -0.52 -9.94
N GLY A 488 6.68 -1.12 -9.11
CA GLY A 488 6.43 -0.70 -7.72
C GLY A 488 5.27 0.29 -7.51
N TRP A 489 4.93 1.11 -8.51
CA TRP A 489 3.89 2.16 -8.37
C TRP A 489 2.65 1.99 -9.27
N THR A 490 2.73 1.14 -10.29
CA THR A 490 1.68 0.95 -11.31
C THR A 490 0.84 -0.29 -11.08
N VAL A 491 -0.34 -0.33 -11.72
CA VAL A 491 -1.25 -1.50 -11.74
C VAL A 491 -1.60 -1.91 -13.18
N ARG A 492 -2.18 -3.10 -13.37
CA ARG A 492 -2.81 -3.59 -14.62
C ARG A 492 -1.96 -3.59 -15.93
N ILE A 493 -0.64 -3.36 -15.86
CA ILE A 493 0.27 -3.40 -17.02
C ILE A 493 0.32 -4.83 -17.63
N PRO A 494 -0.05 -5.04 -18.91
CA PRO A 494 0.02 -6.36 -19.54
C PRO A 494 1.46 -6.88 -19.61
N GLY A 495 1.65 -8.19 -19.41
CA GLY A 495 2.98 -8.81 -19.46
C GLY A 495 3.98 -8.39 -18.36
N SER A 496 3.66 -7.36 -17.56
CA SER A 496 4.32 -7.13 -16.25
C SER A 496 4.11 -8.28 -15.27
N ALA A 497 3.21 -9.21 -15.61
CA ALA A 497 3.10 -10.54 -15.03
C ALA A 497 4.42 -11.32 -15.24
N THR A 498 5.39 -11.03 -14.38
CA THR A 498 6.81 -11.41 -14.48
C THR A 498 7.00 -12.88 -14.87
N SER A 499 7.71 -13.14 -15.97
CA SER A 499 7.96 -14.52 -16.43
C SER A 499 8.82 -15.34 -15.45
N ALA A 500 9.61 -14.65 -14.63
CA ALA A 500 10.22 -15.17 -13.40
C ALA A 500 9.47 -14.69 -12.14
N CYS A 501 9.67 -15.36 -11.02
CA CYS A 501 9.28 -14.83 -9.70
C CYS A 501 10.28 -13.74 -9.24
N PRO A 502 9.92 -12.86 -8.28
CA PRO A 502 10.80 -11.79 -7.81
C PRO A 502 12.08 -12.32 -7.16
N SER A 503 13.09 -11.46 -7.11
CA SER A 503 14.41 -11.78 -6.55
C SER A 503 14.29 -12.36 -5.13
N GLY A 504 15.06 -13.40 -4.82
CA GLY A 504 14.97 -14.14 -3.56
C GLY A 504 13.88 -15.23 -3.50
N THR A 505 13.04 -15.37 -4.53
CA THR A 505 12.04 -16.44 -4.64
C THR A 505 12.24 -17.27 -5.93
N THR A 506 11.66 -18.46 -6.00
CA THR A 506 11.78 -19.35 -7.18
C THR A 506 10.41 -19.75 -7.72
N LEU A 507 10.24 -19.77 -9.05
CA LEU A 507 9.00 -20.21 -9.69
C LEU A 507 8.69 -21.68 -9.37
N ALA A 508 7.49 -21.94 -8.83
CA ALA A 508 7.01 -23.30 -8.57
C ALA A 508 6.62 -24.02 -9.88
N SER A 509 6.63 -25.35 -9.85
CA SER A 509 6.19 -26.19 -10.98
C SER A 509 4.66 -26.27 -11.16
N GLU A 510 3.90 -25.56 -10.32
CA GLU A 510 2.44 -25.48 -10.32
C GLU A 510 2.00 -24.02 -10.47
N THR A 511 0.92 -23.79 -11.22
CA THR A 511 0.16 -22.53 -11.22
C THR A 511 -1.01 -22.62 -10.23
N PRO A 512 -1.61 -21.51 -9.78
CA PRO A 512 -2.77 -21.51 -8.87
C PRO A 512 -3.94 -22.36 -9.40
N ALA A 513 -4.21 -22.27 -10.71
CA ALA A 513 -5.21 -23.11 -11.38
C ALA A 513 -4.89 -24.62 -11.29
N SER A 514 -3.63 -25.02 -11.44
CA SER A 514 -3.23 -26.43 -11.32
C SER A 514 -3.15 -26.93 -9.87
N ALA A 515 -2.97 -26.01 -8.90
CA ALA A 515 -3.02 -26.28 -7.47
C ALA A 515 -4.46 -26.41 -6.92
N GLY A 516 -5.46 -26.05 -7.72
CA GLY A 516 -6.89 -26.10 -7.35
C GLY A 516 -7.42 -24.83 -6.70
N PHE A 517 -6.67 -23.71 -6.73
CA PHE A 517 -7.06 -22.44 -6.10
C PHE A 517 -8.05 -21.68 -6.98
N ALA A 518 -9.31 -22.11 -6.99
CA ALA A 518 -10.38 -21.49 -7.78
C ALA A 518 -10.66 -20.05 -7.31
N GLY A 519 -10.97 -19.16 -8.25
CA GLY A 519 -11.30 -17.75 -7.98
C GLY A 519 -10.09 -16.81 -7.77
N ARG A 520 -8.85 -17.33 -7.79
CA ARG A 520 -7.64 -16.50 -7.71
C ARG A 520 -7.31 -15.83 -9.05
N SER A 521 -6.90 -14.57 -9.01
CA SER A 521 -6.46 -13.78 -10.17
C SER A 521 -4.97 -13.94 -10.48
N GLU A 522 -4.17 -14.45 -9.54
CA GLU A 522 -2.74 -14.62 -9.73
C GLU A 522 -2.41 -15.73 -10.73
N THR A 523 -1.41 -15.51 -11.58
CA THR A 523 -1.06 -16.44 -12.66
C THR A 523 0.02 -17.46 -12.28
N ARG A 524 0.74 -17.27 -11.17
CA ARG A 524 1.89 -18.10 -10.75
C ARG A 524 2.00 -18.26 -9.23
N ILE A 525 2.77 -19.27 -8.82
CA ILE A 525 3.18 -19.51 -7.43
C ILE A 525 4.70 -19.32 -7.32
N CYS A 526 5.13 -18.52 -6.35
CA CYS A 526 6.53 -18.18 -6.09
C CYS A 526 6.99 -18.73 -4.74
N SER A 527 7.82 -19.77 -4.77
CA SER A 527 8.38 -20.41 -3.58
C SER A 527 9.38 -19.50 -2.88
N ILE A 528 9.16 -19.30 -1.59
CA ILE A 528 10.15 -18.80 -0.62
C ILE A 528 10.73 -20.05 0.06
N ASN A 529 11.92 -20.45 -0.37
CA ASN A 529 12.52 -21.76 -0.05
C ASN A 529 14.01 -21.68 0.34
N THR A 530 14.51 -20.48 0.59
CA THR A 530 15.87 -20.22 1.11
C THR A 530 15.83 -19.07 2.12
N PRO A 531 16.80 -18.98 3.05
CA PRO A 531 16.89 -17.83 3.95
C PRO A 531 17.06 -16.51 3.20
N ILE A 532 16.28 -15.50 3.58
CA ILE A 532 16.28 -14.17 2.95
C ILE A 532 17.45 -13.37 3.49
N ILE A 533 18.46 -13.09 2.65
CA ILE A 533 19.66 -12.32 3.02
C ILE A 533 19.70 -11.05 2.15
N GLY A 534 19.86 -9.88 2.79
CA GLY A 534 19.55 -8.60 2.14
C GLY A 534 18.04 -8.43 1.93
N ASN A 535 17.66 -7.57 0.99
CA ASN A 535 16.26 -7.21 0.75
C ASN A 535 15.60 -8.20 -0.23
N VAL A 536 14.39 -8.64 0.11
CA VAL A 536 13.48 -9.39 -0.75
C VAL A 536 12.09 -8.76 -0.64
N ASP A 537 11.54 -8.34 -1.77
CA ASP A 537 10.25 -7.68 -1.87
C ASP A 537 9.24 -8.61 -2.56
N LEU A 538 8.07 -8.80 -1.96
CA LEU A 538 6.96 -9.59 -2.48
C LEU A 538 5.87 -8.65 -3.01
N PRO A 539 5.86 -8.31 -4.32
CA PRO A 539 4.78 -7.54 -4.94
C PRO A 539 3.48 -8.36 -5.10
N ALA A 540 2.37 -7.65 -5.26
CA ALA A 540 1.07 -8.24 -5.60
C ALA A 540 1.08 -8.94 -6.99
N GLY A 541 0.02 -9.70 -7.29
CA GLY A 541 -0.15 -10.42 -8.56
C GLY A 541 0.51 -11.81 -8.63
N ASN A 542 1.15 -12.25 -7.54
CA ASN A 542 1.71 -13.59 -7.37
C ASN A 542 1.23 -14.19 -6.03
N LEU A 543 0.96 -15.50 -5.99
CA LEU A 543 0.87 -16.22 -4.72
C LEU A 543 2.28 -16.62 -4.27
N TYR A 544 2.57 -16.50 -2.97
CA TYR A 544 3.85 -16.90 -2.42
C TYR A 544 3.72 -18.15 -1.57
N ARG A 545 4.58 -19.14 -1.77
CA ARG A 545 4.55 -20.40 -1.01
C ARG A 545 5.74 -20.48 -0.07
N LEU A 546 5.49 -20.58 1.23
CA LEU A 546 6.53 -21.02 2.18
C LEU A 546 6.77 -22.52 1.93
N ASP A 547 8.03 -22.89 1.70
CA ASP A 547 8.46 -24.29 1.57
C ASP A 547 9.31 -24.68 2.80
N GLY A 548 8.62 -24.90 3.92
CA GLY A 548 9.23 -25.13 5.24
C GLY A 548 9.61 -23.84 5.96
N THR A 549 10.46 -23.98 6.98
CA THR A 549 10.89 -22.86 7.83
C THR A 549 11.77 -21.87 7.07
N VAL A 550 11.27 -20.66 6.86
CA VAL A 550 12.00 -19.57 6.18
C VAL A 550 12.52 -18.59 7.22
N PHE A 551 13.83 -18.41 7.25
CA PHE A 551 14.49 -17.40 8.08
C PHE A 551 14.70 -16.11 7.28
N VAL A 552 14.19 -14.99 7.80
CA VAL A 552 14.58 -13.64 7.38
C VAL A 552 15.88 -13.31 8.11
N GLY A 553 16.97 -13.34 7.35
CA GLY A 553 18.35 -13.15 7.79
C GLY A 553 19.02 -14.35 8.43
N GLN A 554 20.14 -14.07 9.08
CA GLN A 554 20.87 -14.95 9.99
C GLN A 554 20.99 -14.23 11.33
N ASP A 555 20.93 -14.97 12.44
CA ASP A 555 20.99 -14.42 13.79
C ASP A 555 22.13 -13.39 13.97
N GLY A 556 21.74 -12.12 14.08
CA GLY A 556 22.65 -11.01 14.33
C GLY A 556 23.26 -11.03 15.72
N GLY A 557 22.83 -11.91 16.63
CA GLY A 557 23.26 -11.94 18.02
C GLY A 557 22.59 -10.84 18.87
N PRO A 558 22.77 -10.90 20.20
CA PRO A 558 22.05 -10.04 21.15
C PRO A 558 22.59 -8.61 21.24
N ASP A 559 23.81 -8.35 20.75
CA ASP A 559 24.44 -7.03 20.74
C ASP A 559 24.31 -6.38 19.36
N PRO A 560 23.49 -5.32 19.19
CA PRO A 560 23.36 -4.63 17.90
C PRO A 560 24.64 -3.88 17.49
N LEU A 561 25.59 -3.66 18.42
CA LEU A 561 26.89 -3.03 18.15
C LEU A 561 27.96 -4.04 17.68
N SER A 562 27.72 -5.35 17.86
CA SER A 562 28.65 -6.43 17.51
C SER A 562 28.00 -7.55 16.68
N PRO A 563 27.28 -7.24 15.58
CA PRO A 563 26.42 -8.22 14.91
C PRO A 563 27.19 -9.40 14.28
N THR A 564 26.68 -10.62 14.47
CA THR A 564 27.33 -11.87 14.02
C THR A 564 26.78 -12.46 12.73
N GLY A 565 25.52 -12.16 12.39
CA GLY A 565 24.80 -12.68 11.22
C GLY A 565 24.55 -11.61 10.15
N ALA A 566 24.24 -12.06 8.93
CA ALA A 566 23.81 -11.20 7.84
C ALA A 566 22.32 -10.85 7.96
N GLN A 567 22.00 -9.56 7.99
CA GLN A 567 20.63 -9.04 7.99
C GLN A 567 19.83 -9.51 6.78
N GLY A 568 18.58 -9.90 7.01
CA GLY A 568 17.54 -10.00 5.99
C GLY A 568 16.52 -8.87 6.14
N VAL A 569 15.88 -8.48 5.05
CA VAL A 569 14.70 -7.62 5.04
C VAL A 569 13.67 -8.24 4.11
N LEU A 570 12.49 -8.56 4.63
CA LEU A 570 11.35 -9.07 3.86
C LEU A 570 10.26 -8.00 3.81
N SER A 571 10.01 -7.45 2.62
CA SER A 571 8.90 -6.53 2.38
C SER A 571 7.74 -7.28 1.72
N VAL A 572 6.52 -7.08 2.21
CA VAL A 572 5.29 -7.67 1.66
C VAL A 572 4.33 -6.55 1.29
N ALA A 573 3.91 -6.51 0.02
CA ALA A 573 2.95 -5.53 -0.50
C ALA A 573 1.49 -5.84 -0.06
N PRO A 574 0.56 -4.87 -0.11
CA PRO A 574 -0.84 -5.13 0.21
C PRO A 574 -1.47 -6.17 -0.73
N GLY A 575 -2.50 -6.87 -0.25
CA GLY A 575 -3.22 -7.92 -0.98
C GLY A 575 -2.45 -9.21 -1.23
N VAL A 576 -1.14 -9.25 -0.90
CA VAL A 576 -0.31 -10.43 -1.09
C VAL A 576 -0.78 -11.57 -0.19
N THR A 577 -0.95 -12.76 -0.78
CA THR A 577 -1.20 -13.99 -0.03
C THR A 577 0.04 -14.88 -0.01
N ILE A 578 0.51 -15.19 1.20
CA ILE A 578 1.55 -16.15 1.51
C ILE A 578 0.87 -17.42 2.05
N PHE A 579 1.28 -18.61 1.58
CA PHE A 579 0.70 -19.87 2.03
C PHE A 579 1.72 -20.97 2.33
N GLY A 580 1.45 -21.76 3.37
CA GLY A 580 2.22 -22.98 3.65
C GLY A 580 1.91 -24.11 2.67
N ASN A 581 2.96 -24.81 2.22
CA ASN A 581 2.88 -25.93 1.28
C ASN A 581 2.14 -27.17 1.83
N GLN A 582 2.17 -27.37 3.16
CA GLN A 582 1.60 -28.52 3.90
C GLN A 582 2.22 -29.89 3.56
N ALA A 583 3.55 -29.99 3.65
CA ALA A 583 4.21 -31.30 3.59
C ALA A 583 4.10 -32.02 4.96
N PRO A 584 3.65 -33.29 5.04
CA PRO A 584 3.41 -34.00 6.32
C PRO A 584 4.63 -34.28 7.24
N SER A 585 5.76 -33.62 7.03
CA SER A 585 6.96 -33.69 7.86
C SER A 585 7.86 -32.44 7.73
N ILE A 586 7.29 -31.30 7.31
CA ILE A 586 8.00 -30.01 7.19
C ILE A 586 7.03 -28.92 7.65
N VAL A 587 7.46 -28.05 8.56
CA VAL A 587 6.61 -26.98 9.09
C VAL A 587 6.87 -25.69 8.33
N ASP A 588 5.81 -25.15 7.73
CA ASP A 588 5.84 -23.88 7.01
C ASP A 588 5.71 -22.73 8.01
N LEU A 589 6.85 -22.23 8.49
CA LEU A 589 6.99 -21.20 9.53
C LEU A 589 7.84 -20.03 8.99
N LEU A 590 7.42 -18.79 9.25
CA LEU A 590 8.24 -17.60 8.98
C LEU A 590 8.97 -17.16 10.26
N VAL A 591 10.29 -16.98 10.19
CA VAL A 591 11.11 -16.56 11.33
C VAL A 591 11.85 -15.28 11.01
N VAL A 592 11.71 -14.23 11.82
CA VAL A 592 12.52 -13.01 11.74
C VAL A 592 13.69 -13.10 12.72
N THR A 593 14.91 -13.21 12.21
CA THR A 593 16.12 -13.32 13.07
C THR A 593 16.56 -11.97 13.65
N ARG A 594 17.29 -11.98 14.77
CA ARG A 594 17.73 -10.75 15.46
C ARG A 594 18.48 -9.78 14.54
N GLY A 595 17.97 -8.55 14.45
CA GLY A 595 18.48 -7.51 13.57
C GLY A 595 18.09 -7.62 12.10
N SER A 596 17.23 -8.57 11.75
CA SER A 596 16.53 -8.64 10.47
C SER A 596 15.13 -8.02 10.58
N LYS A 597 14.49 -7.73 9.45
CA LYS A 597 13.23 -6.99 9.45
C LYS A 597 12.15 -7.62 8.58
N LEU A 598 10.92 -7.57 9.07
CA LEU A 598 9.70 -7.89 8.33
C LEU A 598 8.87 -6.60 8.18
N PHE A 599 8.46 -6.29 6.96
CA PHE A 599 7.58 -5.17 6.64
C PHE A 599 6.33 -5.69 5.95
N VAL A 600 5.27 -5.96 6.71
CA VAL A 600 3.96 -6.30 6.17
C VAL A 600 3.17 -5.01 5.96
N ASN A 601 2.92 -4.66 4.70
CA ASN A 601 2.26 -3.42 4.29
C ASN A 601 0.84 -3.70 3.78
N GLY A 602 0.04 -4.44 4.56
CA GLY A 602 -1.38 -4.60 4.27
C GLY A 602 -2.15 -3.27 4.42
N SER A 603 -3.41 -3.31 4.04
CA SER A 603 -4.37 -2.21 4.18
C SER A 603 -5.76 -2.71 4.59
N PRO A 604 -6.71 -1.83 4.99
CA PRO A 604 -8.10 -2.22 5.23
C PRO A 604 -8.77 -2.85 3.99
N PHE A 605 -8.28 -2.48 2.81
CA PHE A 605 -8.86 -2.76 1.49
C PHE A 605 -8.19 -3.96 0.80
N ALA A 606 -6.94 -4.21 1.15
CA ALA A 606 -6.12 -5.31 0.65
C ALA A 606 -5.17 -5.77 1.78
N PRO A 607 -5.67 -6.54 2.77
CA PRO A 607 -4.84 -7.11 3.83
C PRO A 607 -3.83 -8.11 3.26
N VAL A 608 -2.71 -8.29 3.95
CA VAL A 608 -1.80 -9.41 3.68
C VAL A 608 -2.36 -10.64 4.38
N ILE A 609 -2.31 -11.80 3.71
CA ILE A 609 -2.85 -13.05 4.25
C ILE A 609 -1.72 -14.07 4.34
N LEU A 610 -1.44 -14.57 5.55
CA LEU A 610 -0.65 -15.77 5.81
C LEU A 610 -1.62 -16.92 6.15
N THR A 611 -1.66 -17.95 5.30
CA THR A 611 -2.63 -19.05 5.41
C THR A 611 -2.04 -20.39 4.92
N SER A 612 -2.87 -21.40 4.69
CA SER A 612 -2.45 -22.73 4.21
C SER A 612 -2.86 -23.01 2.75
N ARG A 613 -2.21 -24.01 2.13
CA ARG A 613 -2.67 -24.61 0.86
C ARG A 613 -4.14 -25.07 0.96
N ALA A 614 -4.56 -25.65 2.08
CA ALA A 614 -5.93 -26.12 2.26
C ALA A 614 -6.96 -24.99 2.32
N ASP A 615 -6.63 -23.83 2.90
CA ASP A 615 -7.54 -22.67 2.90
C ASP A 615 -7.76 -22.12 1.50
N LEU A 616 -6.68 -21.96 0.72
CA LEU A 616 -6.73 -21.53 -0.68
C LEU A 616 -7.50 -22.52 -1.57
N ALA A 617 -7.36 -23.83 -1.32
CA ALA A 617 -8.14 -24.85 -2.01
C ALA A 617 -9.65 -24.86 -1.64
N ASN A 618 -10.02 -24.22 -0.53
CA ASN A 618 -11.41 -23.93 -0.15
C ASN A 618 -11.84 -22.48 -0.49
N GLY A 619 -11.02 -21.74 -1.25
CA GLY A 619 -11.30 -20.38 -1.70
C GLY A 619 -11.00 -19.27 -0.69
N GLY A 620 -10.60 -19.59 0.55
CA GLY A 620 -10.16 -18.62 1.56
C GLY A 620 -11.18 -17.54 1.99
N ALA A 621 -12.47 -17.71 1.68
CA ALA A 621 -13.51 -16.70 1.91
C ALA A 621 -14.33 -16.90 3.21
N THR A 622 -14.09 -17.98 3.95
CA THR A 622 -14.86 -18.35 5.16
C THR A 622 -13.98 -19.10 6.15
N ILE A 623 -14.14 -18.83 7.46
CA ILE A 623 -13.45 -19.59 8.52
C ILE A 623 -13.87 -21.07 8.47
N ARG A 624 -12.90 -21.98 8.39
CA ARG A 624 -13.09 -23.43 8.45
C ARG A 624 -13.15 -23.90 9.90
N ALA A 625 -14.36 -24.12 10.41
CA ALA A 625 -14.59 -24.50 11.81
C ALA A 625 -13.88 -25.82 12.19
N GLY A 626 -13.23 -25.86 13.35
CA GLY A 626 -12.52 -27.04 13.86
C GLY A 626 -11.25 -27.42 13.08
N VAL A 627 -10.69 -26.49 12.31
CA VAL A 627 -9.38 -26.61 11.66
C VAL A 627 -8.42 -25.64 12.32
N THR A 628 -7.24 -26.12 12.71
CA THR A 628 -6.13 -25.36 13.30
C THR A 628 -4.80 -26.03 12.87
N GLY A 629 -3.64 -25.42 13.17
CA GLY A 629 -2.33 -26.07 13.06
C GLY A 629 -1.90 -26.55 11.68
N GLU A 630 -2.39 -25.87 10.66
CA GLU A 630 -2.12 -26.12 9.26
C GLU A 630 -0.86 -25.42 8.73
N ILE A 631 -0.31 -24.45 9.46
CA ILE A 631 0.98 -23.77 9.25
C ILE A 631 1.64 -23.44 10.60
N GLY A 632 2.92 -23.05 10.60
CA GLY A 632 3.66 -22.72 11.81
C GLY A 632 3.48 -21.28 12.35
N GLY A 633 2.80 -20.38 11.64
CA GLY A 633 2.65 -18.98 12.07
C GLY A 633 3.90 -18.12 11.80
N ILE A 634 4.18 -17.16 12.71
CA ILE A 634 5.35 -16.25 12.63
C ILE A 634 6.09 -16.20 13.97
N ALA A 635 7.40 -16.42 13.96
CA ALA A 635 8.28 -16.11 15.10
C ALA A 635 9.10 -14.83 14.81
N ILE A 636 9.21 -13.92 15.79
CA ILE A 636 9.94 -12.66 15.66
C ILE A 636 10.98 -12.57 16.79
N ASN A 637 12.25 -12.82 16.47
CA ASN A 637 13.35 -12.87 17.42
C ASN A 637 14.02 -11.49 17.51
N GLY A 638 13.77 -10.73 18.58
CA GLY A 638 14.40 -9.43 18.85
C GLY A 638 15.54 -9.49 19.88
N ARG A 639 16.11 -8.33 20.19
CA ARG A 639 17.18 -8.12 21.19
C ARG A 639 16.72 -7.44 22.48
N ALA A 640 15.43 -7.31 22.71
CA ALA A 640 14.91 -6.65 23.90
C ALA A 640 15.18 -7.47 25.19
N PRO A 641 15.12 -6.82 26.37
CA PRO A 641 15.34 -7.50 27.65
C PRO A 641 14.34 -8.64 27.90
N LEU A 642 14.84 -9.79 28.36
CA LEU A 642 14.04 -10.88 28.91
C LEU A 642 14.63 -11.32 30.26
N ASN A 643 13.87 -12.10 31.03
CA ASN A 643 14.23 -12.42 32.42
C ASN A 643 14.69 -13.88 32.68
N GLU A 644 14.35 -14.88 31.84
CA GLU A 644 14.92 -16.24 31.92
C GLU A 644 16.08 -16.48 30.94
N CYS A 645 17.29 -16.71 31.45
CA CYS A 645 18.48 -16.88 30.61
C CYS A 645 18.80 -18.37 30.30
N THR A 646 18.06 -19.03 29.39
CA THR A 646 18.26 -20.48 29.13
C THR A 646 19.54 -20.82 28.36
N ILE A 647 20.06 -19.93 27.49
CA ILE A 647 21.31 -20.17 26.74
C ILE A 647 22.56 -20.04 27.65
N ASP A 648 22.57 -19.05 28.55
CA ASP A 648 23.58 -18.91 29.60
C ASP A 648 22.90 -18.67 30.95
N PRO A 649 22.64 -19.74 31.73
CA PRO A 649 22.04 -19.64 33.08
C PRO A 649 22.92 -18.93 34.13
N LEU A 650 24.08 -18.36 33.75
CA LEU A 650 24.90 -17.48 34.58
C LEU A 650 24.89 -16.02 34.07
N ALA A 651 24.21 -15.72 32.97
CA ALA A 651 23.95 -14.36 32.54
C ALA A 651 23.08 -13.62 33.57
N THR A 652 23.16 -12.28 33.57
CA THR A 652 22.26 -11.47 34.38
C THR A 652 20.96 -11.24 33.58
N PRO A 653 19.78 -11.51 34.16
CA PRO A 653 18.49 -11.14 33.56
C PRO A 653 18.46 -9.69 33.06
N GLY A 654 17.84 -9.47 31.89
CA GLY A 654 17.82 -8.18 31.18
C GLY A 654 19.17 -7.66 30.67
N SER A 655 20.24 -8.45 30.71
CA SER A 655 21.55 -8.09 30.13
C SER A 655 21.78 -8.74 28.76
N VAL A 656 22.70 -8.18 27.97
CA VAL A 656 23.01 -8.62 26.59
C VAL A 656 23.43 -10.10 26.45
N ASN A 657 23.77 -10.79 27.54
CA ASN A 657 24.06 -12.23 27.51
C ASN A 657 22.83 -13.10 27.80
N CYS A 658 21.78 -12.54 28.41
CA CYS A 658 20.54 -13.24 28.72
C CYS A 658 19.73 -13.46 27.44
N GLN A 659 19.54 -14.73 27.10
CA GLN A 659 19.01 -15.17 25.82
C GLN A 659 18.36 -16.53 25.99
N GLN A 660 17.41 -16.83 25.12
CA GLN A 660 16.79 -18.14 24.98
C GLN A 660 16.85 -18.65 23.54
N ASN A 661 16.40 -19.89 23.32
CA ASN A 661 16.02 -20.38 21.99
C ASN A 661 14.50 -20.55 21.97
N GLY A 662 13.83 -20.02 20.94
CA GLY A 662 12.39 -20.13 20.78
C GLY A 662 11.91 -21.49 20.29
N GLU A 663 10.61 -21.70 20.50
CA GLU A 663 9.81 -22.87 20.10
C GLU A 663 9.94 -23.21 18.60
N GLY A 664 9.63 -24.47 18.26
CA GLY A 664 9.73 -25.02 16.90
C GLY A 664 11.11 -24.95 16.22
N GLY A 665 12.17 -24.51 16.91
CA GLY A 665 13.48 -24.25 16.32
C GLY A 665 13.61 -22.89 15.64
N SER A 666 12.76 -21.92 16.00
CA SER A 666 12.84 -20.50 15.58
C SER A 666 14.19 -19.85 15.92
N GLY A 667 14.90 -20.36 16.93
CA GLY A 667 16.31 -20.02 17.19
C GLY A 667 16.49 -18.97 18.28
N ALA A 668 17.67 -18.37 18.37
CA ALA A 668 18.04 -17.56 19.53
C ALA A 668 17.38 -16.17 19.54
N PHE A 669 16.94 -15.72 20.72
CA PHE A 669 16.35 -14.40 20.94
C PHE A 669 16.81 -13.75 22.25
N GLY A 670 16.43 -12.49 22.46
CA GLY A 670 16.74 -11.71 23.67
C GLY A 670 18.05 -10.93 23.59
N GLY A 671 18.21 -10.00 24.54
CA GLY A 671 19.38 -9.15 24.71
C GLY A 671 19.17 -8.08 25.79
N ALA A 672 19.52 -6.83 25.47
CA ALA A 672 19.33 -5.66 26.36
C ALA A 672 18.93 -4.37 25.62
N THR A 673 18.38 -4.49 24.41
CA THR A 673 18.06 -3.35 23.52
C THR A 673 16.55 -3.22 23.42
N SER A 674 15.92 -2.44 24.30
CA SER A 674 14.46 -2.29 24.29
C SER A 674 13.96 -1.66 22.99
N ASP A 675 14.75 -0.78 22.37
CA ASP A 675 14.47 -0.14 21.08
C ASP A 675 14.86 -0.98 19.84
N ASP A 676 15.02 -2.31 19.96
CA ASP A 676 15.33 -3.19 18.82
C ASP A 676 14.14 -3.26 17.85
N ASN A 677 14.41 -2.95 16.58
CA ASN A 677 13.41 -2.81 15.53
C ASN A 677 13.48 -4.01 14.56
N SER A 678 12.51 -4.91 14.68
CA SER A 678 12.27 -6.06 13.79
C SER A 678 11.36 -5.72 12.61
N GLY A 679 11.00 -4.45 12.41
CA GLY A 679 10.23 -3.94 11.27
C GLY A 679 8.84 -3.40 11.64
N ARG A 680 7.84 -3.67 10.78
CA ARG A 680 6.44 -3.25 10.91
C ARG A 680 5.51 -4.37 10.43
N ILE A 681 4.44 -4.63 11.17
CA ILE A 681 3.29 -5.42 10.72
C ILE A 681 2.06 -4.51 10.69
N ASN A 682 1.33 -4.51 9.57
CA ASN A 682 0.13 -3.71 9.37
C ASN A 682 -0.90 -4.46 8.50
N TYR A 683 -2.15 -4.57 8.94
CA TYR A 683 -3.27 -5.28 8.29
C TYR A 683 -2.89 -6.68 7.80
N LEU A 684 -2.50 -7.53 8.74
CA LEU A 684 -2.12 -8.93 8.53
C LEU A 684 -3.22 -9.86 9.05
N GLN A 685 -3.70 -10.78 8.21
CA GLN A 685 -4.41 -11.98 8.66
C GLN A 685 -3.44 -13.16 8.74
N ILE A 686 -3.37 -13.84 9.90
CA ILE A 686 -2.75 -15.15 10.07
C ILE A 686 -3.87 -16.15 10.30
N ARG A 687 -3.87 -17.27 9.55
CA ARG A 687 -4.96 -18.24 9.60
C ARG A 687 -4.46 -19.68 9.76
N TYR A 688 -5.13 -20.44 10.63
CA TYR A 688 -4.91 -21.86 10.87
C TYR A 688 -3.47 -22.18 11.28
N ALA A 689 -2.89 -21.33 12.11
CA ALA A 689 -1.52 -21.46 12.58
C ALA A 689 -1.40 -22.38 13.80
N GLY A 690 -0.16 -22.57 14.23
CA GLY A 690 0.27 -23.36 15.38
C GLY A 690 0.47 -24.83 15.12
N TYR A 691 1.67 -25.20 14.68
CA TYR A 691 1.98 -26.59 14.35
C TYR A 691 2.55 -27.34 15.56
N GLN A 692 1.79 -28.29 16.10
CA GLN A 692 2.26 -29.19 17.17
C GLN A 692 3.40 -30.11 16.68
N PHE A 693 4.61 -29.92 17.21
CA PHE A 693 5.68 -30.92 17.08
C PHE A 693 5.50 -32.03 18.12
N THR A 694 5.13 -31.65 19.35
CA THR A 694 4.78 -32.55 20.47
C THR A 694 3.83 -31.84 21.43
N VAL A 695 3.18 -32.57 22.34
CA VAL A 695 2.30 -32.05 23.42
C VAL A 695 3.01 -31.20 24.51
N SER A 696 4.17 -30.65 24.20
CA SER A 696 4.97 -29.70 24.99
C SER A 696 6.04 -29.02 24.11
N ASN A 697 5.74 -28.85 22.83
CA ASN A 697 6.52 -28.08 21.86
C ASN A 697 5.60 -27.85 20.65
N GLU A 698 4.91 -26.73 20.63
CA GLU A 698 3.96 -26.33 19.60
C GLU A 698 4.44 -24.99 19.01
N LEU A 699 3.56 -24.14 18.50
CA LEU A 699 3.91 -22.85 17.92
C LEU A 699 2.72 -21.90 18.03
N ASN A 700 2.96 -20.66 18.41
CA ASN A 700 1.90 -19.66 18.48
C ASN A 700 1.60 -19.10 17.09
N SER A 701 0.43 -18.50 16.91
CA SER A 701 0.11 -17.83 15.63
C SER A 701 1.05 -16.64 15.40
N ILE A 702 1.42 -15.93 16.47
CA ILE A 702 2.63 -15.08 16.57
C ILE A 702 3.40 -15.40 17.86
N ALA A 703 4.69 -15.67 17.75
CA ALA A 703 5.62 -15.70 18.89
C ALA A 703 6.50 -14.44 18.88
N ALA A 704 6.21 -13.47 19.75
CA ALA A 704 6.93 -12.21 19.89
C ALA A 704 8.11 -12.38 20.87
N GLN A 705 9.20 -12.93 20.36
CA GLN A 705 10.36 -13.39 21.15
C GLN A 705 11.37 -12.27 21.42
N GLY A 706 11.25 -11.59 22.57
CA GLY A 706 12.15 -10.50 22.96
C GLY A 706 12.13 -9.32 22.00
N VAL A 707 10.95 -8.96 21.48
CA VAL A 707 10.77 -7.88 20.50
C VAL A 707 10.73 -6.52 21.19
N GLY A 708 11.36 -5.52 20.58
CA GLY A 708 11.49 -4.18 21.15
C GLY A 708 10.41 -3.18 20.75
N ASP A 709 10.26 -2.12 21.54
CA ASP A 709 9.43 -0.92 21.30
C ASP A 709 9.83 -0.14 20.02
N GLY A 710 11.01 -0.44 19.46
CA GLY A 710 11.39 -0.01 18.12
C GLY A 710 10.60 -0.69 17.00
N THR A 711 9.82 -1.74 17.28
CA THR A 711 9.02 -2.51 16.31
C THR A 711 7.55 -2.09 16.37
N GLU A 712 6.87 -2.05 15.23
CA GLU A 712 5.46 -1.66 15.14
C GLU A 712 4.57 -2.85 14.75
N ILE A 713 3.51 -3.12 15.52
CA ILE A 713 2.52 -4.15 15.20
C ILE A 713 1.12 -3.53 15.32
N ASP A 714 0.43 -3.41 14.18
CA ASP A 714 -0.90 -2.83 14.08
C ASP A 714 -1.80 -3.66 13.14
N TYR A 715 -3.11 -3.60 13.38
CA TYR A 715 -4.16 -4.34 12.67
C TYR A 715 -3.78 -5.80 12.36
N VAL A 716 -3.56 -6.60 13.40
CA VAL A 716 -3.34 -8.05 13.26
C VAL A 716 -4.65 -8.80 13.53
N GLN A 717 -5.01 -9.71 12.63
CA GLN A 717 -6.02 -10.73 12.88
C GLN A 717 -5.36 -12.11 12.92
N ILE A 718 -5.68 -12.89 13.95
CA ILE A 718 -5.44 -14.32 14.03
C ILE A 718 -6.77 -15.06 13.94
N ILE A 719 -6.78 -16.14 13.16
CA ILE A 719 -7.94 -17.03 12.97
C ILE A 719 -7.48 -18.46 13.23
N ASN A 720 -8.09 -19.13 14.20
CA ASN A 720 -7.91 -20.56 14.45
C ASN A 720 -6.44 -20.99 14.69
N GLY A 721 -5.78 -20.43 15.71
CA GLY A 721 -4.55 -21.02 16.26
C GLY A 721 -4.84 -22.38 16.91
N ALA A 722 -3.91 -23.34 16.79
CA ALA A 722 -3.98 -24.60 17.56
C ALA A 722 -3.44 -24.46 19.00
N ASP A 723 -2.52 -23.51 19.11
CA ASP A 723 -1.83 -22.97 20.28
C ASP A 723 -2.36 -21.53 20.47
N ASP A 724 -1.57 -20.66 21.09
CA ASP A 724 -1.89 -19.27 21.30
C ASP A 724 -2.23 -18.46 20.03
N GLY A 725 -3.02 -17.41 20.26
CA GLY A 725 -3.15 -16.28 19.36
C GLY A 725 -1.83 -15.52 19.22
N ILE A 726 -1.35 -14.94 20.33
CA ILE A 726 -0.05 -14.27 20.38
C ILE A 726 0.54 -14.39 21.78
N GLU A 727 1.82 -14.77 21.84
CA GLU A 727 2.60 -14.83 23.08
C GLU A 727 3.79 -13.86 23.01
N TRP A 728 4.06 -13.12 24.09
CA TRP A 728 5.29 -12.33 24.25
C TRP A 728 6.27 -12.98 25.23
N PHE A 729 7.41 -13.44 24.71
CA PHE A 729 8.53 -13.92 25.52
C PHE A 729 9.46 -12.74 25.85
N GLY A 730 9.11 -11.94 26.85
CA GLY A 730 9.87 -10.75 27.23
C GLY A 730 9.79 -9.59 26.23
N GLY A 731 10.63 -8.58 26.42
CA GLY A 731 10.74 -7.41 25.55
C GLY A 731 9.81 -6.24 25.91
N SER A 732 9.60 -5.33 24.95
CA SER A 732 8.87 -4.07 25.14
C SER A 732 8.01 -3.64 23.95
N VAL A 733 7.81 -4.49 22.93
CA VAL A 733 6.98 -4.14 21.75
C VAL A 733 5.54 -3.76 22.12
N ASP A 734 5.06 -2.66 21.53
CA ASP A 734 3.67 -2.21 21.62
C ASP A 734 2.82 -2.78 20.46
N VAL A 735 1.56 -3.10 20.74
CA VAL A 735 0.58 -3.59 19.74
C VAL A 735 -0.69 -2.74 19.78
N LYS A 736 -1.15 -2.27 18.62
CA LYS A 736 -2.17 -1.20 18.58
C LYS A 736 -3.60 -1.63 18.23
N HIS A 737 -3.78 -2.66 17.41
CA HIS A 737 -5.08 -3.30 17.15
C HIS A 737 -4.89 -4.81 16.93
N LEU A 738 -5.67 -5.62 17.64
CA LEU A 738 -5.56 -7.09 17.62
C LEU A 738 -6.94 -7.76 17.56
N VAL A 739 -7.12 -8.75 16.69
CA VAL A 739 -8.33 -9.57 16.61
C VAL A 739 -7.95 -11.04 16.67
N VAL A 740 -8.35 -11.77 17.70
CA VAL A 740 -8.09 -13.21 17.82
C VAL A 740 -9.43 -13.96 17.81
N LEU A 741 -9.66 -14.73 16.75
CA LEU A 741 -10.86 -15.54 16.58
C LEU A 741 -10.51 -17.02 16.67
N GLY A 742 -10.92 -17.65 17.76
CA GLY A 742 -10.85 -19.09 17.93
C GLY A 742 -9.42 -19.63 18.09
N ALA A 743 -8.57 -18.97 18.89
CA ALA A 743 -7.46 -19.70 19.49
C ALA A 743 -8.02 -20.95 20.22
N ASN A 744 -7.25 -22.03 20.17
CA ASN A 744 -7.56 -23.27 20.88
C ASN A 744 -7.01 -23.22 22.30
N ASP A 745 -5.77 -22.74 22.46
CA ASP A 745 -5.17 -22.36 23.73
C ASP A 745 -5.34 -20.83 23.92
N ASP A 746 -4.44 -20.13 24.62
CA ASP A 746 -4.66 -18.74 25.04
C ASP A 746 -4.73 -17.73 23.88
N SER A 747 -5.78 -16.91 23.85
CA SER A 747 -5.88 -15.89 22.79
C SER A 747 -4.77 -14.83 22.87
N ILE A 748 -4.24 -14.57 24.07
CA ILE A 748 -3.25 -13.54 24.41
C ILE A 748 -2.50 -14.05 25.66
N ASP A 749 -1.22 -14.39 25.60
CA ASP A 749 -0.39 -14.69 26.79
C ASP A 749 0.92 -13.89 26.80
N TRP A 750 1.54 -13.71 27.97
CA TRP A 750 2.88 -13.14 28.09
C TRP A 750 3.69 -13.73 29.23
N THR A 751 4.99 -13.91 28.98
CA THR A 751 5.94 -14.39 29.97
C THR A 751 7.28 -13.63 29.86
N ASP A 752 8.30 -14.13 30.57
CA ASP A 752 9.72 -13.72 30.44
C ASP A 752 10.06 -12.23 30.63
N GLY A 753 9.15 -11.44 31.19
CA GLY A 753 9.39 -10.03 31.50
C GLY A 753 8.94 -9.06 30.42
N TRP A 754 7.85 -9.33 29.69
CA TRP A 754 7.31 -8.39 28.70
C TRP A 754 6.76 -7.12 29.36
N THR A 755 7.08 -5.96 28.78
CA THR A 755 6.84 -4.63 29.35
C THR A 755 6.25 -3.63 28.34
N GLY A 756 5.76 -4.11 27.20
CA GLY A 756 5.05 -3.29 26.22
C GLY A 756 3.56 -3.13 26.56
N SER A 757 2.79 -2.62 25.61
CA SER A 757 1.35 -2.38 25.77
C SER A 757 0.52 -2.97 24.62
N LEU A 758 -0.76 -3.21 24.90
CA LEU A 758 -1.76 -3.63 23.91
C LEU A 758 -2.99 -2.74 24.01
N GLN A 759 -3.44 -2.17 22.89
CA GLN A 759 -4.73 -1.50 22.78
C GLN A 759 -5.66 -2.20 21.78
N TYR A 760 -6.97 -1.96 21.91
CA TYR A 760 -7.99 -2.33 20.93
C TYR A 760 -7.95 -3.82 20.55
N ALA A 761 -8.15 -4.69 21.54
CA ALA A 761 -8.10 -6.14 21.37
C ALA A 761 -9.50 -6.79 21.37
N ILE A 762 -9.91 -7.40 20.26
CA ILE A 762 -11.12 -8.23 20.15
C ILE A 762 -10.72 -9.70 20.25
N VAL A 763 -11.20 -10.39 21.27
CA VAL A 763 -11.02 -11.83 21.45
C VAL A 763 -12.36 -12.54 21.39
N ARG A 764 -12.43 -13.64 20.64
CA ARG A 764 -13.52 -14.60 20.69
C ARG A 764 -12.98 -16.01 20.75
N GLN A 765 -13.03 -16.63 21.92
CA GLN A 765 -12.45 -17.95 22.18
C GLN A 765 -13.25 -19.08 21.51
N ASN A 766 -12.59 -20.19 21.18
CA ASN A 766 -13.26 -21.44 20.81
C ASN A 766 -13.68 -22.21 22.07
N SER A 767 -14.31 -23.39 21.91
CA SER A 767 -14.63 -24.30 23.01
C SER A 767 -13.41 -25.14 23.42
N GLY A 768 -12.47 -24.52 24.13
CA GLY A 768 -11.35 -25.13 24.86
C GLY A 768 -11.50 -24.94 26.38
N ASP A 769 -10.63 -25.53 27.21
CA ASP A 769 -10.57 -25.30 28.66
C ASP A 769 -9.72 -24.05 29.04
N ASP A 770 -9.48 -23.17 28.05
CA ASP A 770 -8.29 -22.32 27.91
C ASP A 770 -8.69 -20.83 27.65
N ASN A 771 -7.78 -19.86 27.82
CA ASN A 771 -8.14 -18.50 28.27
C ASN A 771 -8.29 -17.40 27.19
N GLY A 772 -9.01 -16.34 27.57
CA GLY A 772 -9.11 -15.10 26.79
C GLY A 772 -7.87 -14.19 26.89
N ILE A 773 -7.22 -14.22 28.05
CA ILE A 773 -5.89 -13.65 28.37
C ILE A 773 -5.27 -14.56 29.44
N GLU A 774 -4.03 -15.01 29.29
CA GLU A 774 -3.15 -15.42 30.40
C GLU A 774 -2.04 -14.37 30.62
N GLY A 775 -1.29 -14.49 31.72
CA GLY A 775 -0.23 -13.54 32.07
C GLY A 775 0.68 -14.04 33.18
N ASP A 776 1.95 -14.21 32.82
CA ASP A 776 3.05 -14.79 33.61
C ASP A 776 4.19 -13.76 33.78
N ASN A 777 5.15 -14.05 34.66
CA ASN A 777 6.45 -13.39 34.76
C ASN A 777 7.63 -14.31 34.40
N ASN A 778 7.65 -15.54 34.94
CA ASN A 778 8.68 -16.60 34.81
C ASN A 778 8.27 -17.85 35.64
N GLY A 779 7.01 -18.27 35.53
CA GLY A 779 6.40 -19.35 36.30
C GLY A 779 6.40 -19.19 37.83
N ASP A 780 5.71 -20.10 38.51
CA ASP A 780 5.59 -20.09 39.97
C ASP A 780 6.90 -20.38 40.74
N THR A 781 7.98 -20.76 40.03
CA THR A 781 9.24 -21.16 40.67
C THR A 781 10.25 -20.02 40.84
N VAL A 782 10.22 -19.01 39.96
CA VAL A 782 11.02 -17.77 40.08
C VAL A 782 10.19 -16.50 39.83
N PRO A 783 9.02 -16.34 40.49
CA PRO A 783 8.04 -15.26 40.24
C PRO A 783 8.54 -13.84 40.55
N ASP A 784 9.77 -13.69 41.06
CA ASP A 784 10.45 -12.43 41.32
C ASP A 784 11.57 -12.10 40.31
N ALA A 785 11.56 -12.74 39.14
CA ALA A 785 12.44 -12.41 38.03
C ALA A 785 12.31 -10.94 37.59
N THR A 786 13.40 -10.39 37.05
CA THR A 786 13.53 -8.98 36.62
C THR A 786 14.27 -8.88 35.28
N PRO A 787 13.82 -8.14 34.26
CA PRO A 787 12.61 -7.31 34.20
C PRO A 787 11.35 -8.12 34.54
N ARG A 788 10.43 -7.52 35.29
CA ARG A 788 9.18 -8.18 35.67
C ARG A 788 8.18 -7.93 34.54
N SER A 789 7.40 -8.94 34.16
CA SER A 789 6.28 -8.73 33.24
C SER A 789 5.35 -7.69 33.84
N ALA A 790 5.15 -6.60 33.10
CA ALA A 790 4.40 -5.44 33.57
C ALA A 790 3.64 -4.71 32.45
N PRO A 791 2.97 -5.40 31.52
CA PRO A 791 2.38 -4.76 30.37
C PRO A 791 1.15 -3.92 30.71
N THR A 792 0.76 -3.03 29.78
CA THR A 792 -0.49 -2.27 29.86
C THR A 792 -1.47 -2.75 28.78
N ILE A 793 -2.48 -3.52 29.16
CA ILE A 793 -3.57 -3.97 28.28
C ILE A 793 -4.78 -3.04 28.46
N ALA A 794 -5.22 -2.36 27.40
CA ALA A 794 -6.29 -1.36 27.46
C ALA A 794 -7.32 -1.52 26.34
N ASN A 795 -8.58 -1.18 26.62
CA ASN A 795 -9.67 -1.16 25.62
C ASN A 795 -9.79 -2.48 24.85
N PHE A 796 -10.31 -3.51 25.52
CA PHE A 796 -10.40 -4.86 24.98
C PHE A 796 -11.79 -5.47 25.21
N THR A 797 -12.22 -6.37 24.34
CA THR A 797 -13.50 -7.10 24.44
C THR A 797 -13.23 -8.59 24.24
N LEU A 798 -13.34 -9.38 25.31
CA LEU A 798 -13.14 -10.84 25.32
C LEU A 798 -14.48 -11.56 25.41
N ILE A 799 -14.71 -12.54 24.53
CA ILE A 799 -15.96 -13.30 24.42
C ILE A 799 -15.65 -14.80 24.44
N GLY A 800 -15.94 -15.47 25.55
CA GLY A 800 -15.82 -16.92 25.70
C GLY A 800 -16.93 -17.69 24.99
N ASP A 801 -16.82 -19.02 24.93
CA ASP A 801 -17.79 -19.90 24.24
C ASP A 801 -19.11 -20.09 25.02
N GLY A 802 -19.03 -20.05 26.35
CA GLY A 802 -20.14 -20.26 27.28
C GLY A 802 -20.11 -21.60 28.03
N ALA A 803 -18.96 -22.28 28.09
CA ALA A 803 -18.79 -23.56 28.78
C ALA A 803 -17.53 -23.63 29.66
N SER A 804 -16.42 -23.01 29.26
CA SER A 804 -15.08 -23.27 29.82
C SER A 804 -14.14 -22.06 29.75
N GLY A 805 -12.89 -22.21 30.23
CA GLY A 805 -11.80 -21.21 30.24
C GLY A 805 -11.97 -20.02 31.20
N GLU A 806 -10.86 -19.36 31.54
CA GLU A 806 -10.87 -18.05 32.20
C GLU A 806 -10.89 -16.91 31.17
N GLY A 807 -11.64 -15.86 31.46
CA GLY A 807 -11.61 -14.65 30.64
C GLY A 807 -10.29 -13.89 30.77
N VAL A 808 -9.70 -13.86 31.96
CA VAL A 808 -8.38 -13.31 32.26
C VAL A 808 -7.77 -14.15 33.39
N GLN A 809 -6.63 -14.79 33.15
CA GLN A 809 -5.83 -15.45 34.17
C GLN A 809 -4.56 -14.62 34.40
N LEU A 810 -4.19 -14.37 35.65
CA LEU A 810 -2.93 -13.67 36.01
C LEU A 810 -2.22 -14.47 37.10
N ARG A 811 -0.98 -14.90 36.87
CA ARG A 811 -0.26 -15.80 37.79
C ARG A 811 1.22 -15.44 37.95
N ALA A 812 1.97 -16.30 38.65
CA ALA A 812 3.43 -16.34 38.64
C ALA A 812 4.17 -15.00 38.96
N GLY A 813 3.51 -14.07 39.67
CA GLY A 813 4.09 -12.76 40.00
C GLY A 813 4.17 -11.80 38.81
N THR A 814 3.34 -11.99 37.77
CA THR A 814 3.12 -10.95 36.76
C THR A 814 2.56 -9.66 37.40
N SER A 815 2.79 -8.53 36.76
CA SER A 815 2.34 -7.20 37.20
C SER A 815 1.83 -6.41 35.98
N GLY A 816 1.73 -5.08 36.08
CA GLY A 816 1.18 -4.25 34.99
C GLY A 816 -0.27 -3.86 35.22
N ALA A 817 -1.02 -3.59 34.15
CA ALA A 817 -2.39 -3.10 34.23
C ALA A 817 -3.29 -3.62 33.10
N VAL A 818 -4.48 -4.11 33.46
CA VAL A 818 -5.54 -4.58 32.57
C VAL A 818 -6.76 -3.69 32.77
N VAL A 819 -7.04 -2.80 31.80
CA VAL A 819 -7.97 -1.67 31.99
C VAL A 819 -8.96 -1.42 30.85
N ASN A 820 -10.05 -0.72 31.16
CA ASN A 820 -11.10 -0.34 30.19
C ASN A 820 -11.63 -1.55 29.37
N GLY A 821 -11.76 -2.72 30.00
CA GLY A 821 -12.08 -3.98 29.34
C GLY A 821 -13.54 -4.40 29.42
N ILE A 822 -13.94 -5.34 28.58
CA ILE A 822 -15.21 -6.08 28.66
C ILE A 822 -14.88 -7.57 28.55
N VAL A 823 -15.30 -8.37 29.53
CA VAL A 823 -15.05 -9.82 29.59
C VAL A 823 -16.39 -10.53 29.77
N THR A 824 -16.76 -11.39 28.84
CA THR A 824 -18.10 -12.03 28.86
C THR A 824 -18.05 -13.48 28.40
N ASN A 825 -18.98 -14.29 28.93
CA ASN A 825 -19.31 -15.63 28.43
C ASN A 825 -18.18 -16.68 28.54
N PHE A 826 -17.16 -16.44 29.37
CA PHE A 826 -16.25 -17.48 29.87
C PHE A 826 -16.87 -18.21 31.07
N ALA A 827 -16.29 -19.34 31.49
CA ALA A 827 -16.71 -20.04 32.71
C ALA A 827 -16.38 -19.19 33.96
N GLU A 828 -15.13 -18.73 34.05
CA GLU A 828 -14.68 -17.73 35.03
C GLU A 828 -14.14 -16.50 34.28
N ALA A 829 -14.16 -15.31 34.89
CA ALA A 829 -13.91 -14.05 34.17
C ALA A 829 -12.67 -13.28 34.65
N LEU A 830 -12.15 -13.57 35.85
CA LEU A 830 -10.82 -13.17 36.31
C LEU A 830 -10.31 -14.14 37.39
N GLU A 831 -9.30 -14.94 37.08
CA GLU A 831 -8.47 -15.57 38.13
C GLU A 831 -7.22 -14.71 38.42
N PHE A 832 -6.77 -14.72 39.68
CA PHE A 832 -5.45 -14.21 40.03
C PHE A 832 -4.76 -15.13 41.05
N ASN A 833 -3.62 -15.69 40.69
CA ASN A 833 -2.81 -16.56 41.53
C ASN A 833 -1.50 -15.84 41.95
N PRO A 834 -1.52 -15.07 43.07
CA PRO A 834 -0.38 -14.24 43.49
C PRO A 834 0.84 -15.08 43.90
N ALA A 835 1.99 -14.73 43.33
CA ALA A 835 3.28 -15.32 43.65
C ALA A 835 4.38 -14.26 43.76
N GLY A 836 5.46 -14.57 44.49
CA GLY A 836 6.59 -13.67 44.71
C GLY A 836 6.37 -12.59 45.78
N ILE A 837 7.10 -11.47 45.67
CA ILE A 837 7.04 -10.29 46.55
C ILE A 837 6.87 -8.97 45.77
N GLY A 838 6.49 -9.05 44.49
CA GLY A 838 6.20 -7.90 43.63
C GLY A 838 4.92 -7.15 44.02
N PRO A 839 4.61 -6.05 43.31
CA PRO A 839 3.27 -5.48 43.33
C PRO A 839 2.29 -6.39 42.57
N ASP A 840 1.09 -6.57 43.11
CA ASP A 840 -0.01 -7.21 42.39
C ASP A 840 -0.37 -6.39 41.11
N PRO A 841 -0.85 -7.03 40.02
CA PRO A 841 -1.31 -6.34 38.82
C PRO A 841 -2.59 -5.53 39.06
N ILE A 842 -2.76 -4.45 38.29
CA ILE A 842 -3.95 -3.59 38.36
C ILE A 842 -5.04 -4.14 37.42
N VAL A 843 -6.26 -4.30 37.94
CA VAL A 843 -7.46 -4.53 37.11
C VAL A 843 -8.47 -3.42 37.41
N ASP A 844 -8.76 -2.54 36.45
CA ASP A 844 -9.63 -1.37 36.69
C ASP A 844 -10.48 -0.98 35.47
N ARG A 845 -11.74 -0.60 35.73
CA ARG A 845 -12.77 -0.28 34.71
C ARG A 845 -13.05 -1.43 33.73
N VAL A 846 -12.95 -2.67 34.20
CA VAL A 846 -13.35 -3.84 33.43
C VAL A 846 -14.79 -4.25 33.80
N ALA A 847 -15.64 -4.44 32.80
CA ALA A 847 -16.98 -5.03 32.96
C ALA A 847 -16.90 -6.55 32.79
N PHE A 848 -17.42 -7.33 33.75
CA PHE A 848 -17.35 -8.79 33.74
C PHE A 848 -18.76 -9.40 33.71
N SER A 849 -19.05 -10.33 32.80
CA SER A 849 -20.33 -11.06 32.80
C SER A 849 -20.18 -12.56 32.50
N GLY A 850 -20.10 -13.35 33.58
CA GLY A 850 -20.25 -14.81 33.54
C GLY A 850 -21.73 -15.25 33.39
N ILE A 851 -21.93 -16.55 33.21
CA ILE A 851 -23.24 -17.14 32.90
C ILE A 851 -24.26 -17.00 34.04
N GLN A 852 -25.54 -16.86 33.66
CA GLN A 852 -26.65 -16.61 34.60
C GLN A 852 -26.95 -17.81 35.51
N THR A 853 -26.41 -17.79 36.74
CA THR A 853 -27.15 -17.72 38.03
C THR A 853 -26.47 -18.50 39.17
N PRO A 854 -26.46 -17.99 40.44
CA PRO A 854 -26.76 -16.65 40.93
C PRO A 854 -25.47 -15.81 41.19
N PRO A 855 -25.55 -14.48 41.39
CA PRO A 855 -24.37 -13.62 41.50
C PRO A 855 -23.68 -13.72 42.88
N THR A 856 -22.84 -14.74 43.08
CA THR A 856 -22.00 -14.90 44.27
C THR A 856 -20.67 -15.60 43.96
N LEU A 857 -19.57 -14.82 43.93
CA LEU A 857 -18.17 -15.26 44.13
C LEU A 857 -17.58 -16.37 43.23
N GLY A 858 -18.36 -17.04 42.37
CA GLY A 858 -17.88 -18.01 41.37
C GLY A 858 -17.85 -17.43 39.95
N VAL A 859 -17.37 -16.20 39.84
CA VAL A 859 -16.97 -15.56 38.57
C VAL A 859 -15.46 -15.28 38.59
N MET A 860 -14.82 -15.39 39.76
CA MET A 860 -13.41 -15.08 39.99
C MET A 860 -12.77 -16.17 40.87
N ALA A 861 -11.74 -16.84 40.38
CA ALA A 861 -10.96 -17.82 41.14
C ALA A 861 -9.75 -17.17 41.85
N GLY A 862 -8.98 -18.00 42.56
CA GLY A 862 -7.82 -17.60 43.35
C GLY A 862 -8.06 -16.38 44.25
N SER A 863 -7.32 -15.31 43.97
CA SER A 863 -7.42 -13.99 44.58
C SER A 863 -8.05 -12.93 43.65
N GLY A 864 -8.63 -13.32 42.51
CA GLY A 864 -9.20 -12.40 41.50
C GLY A 864 -10.29 -11.49 42.06
N ALA A 865 -11.08 -11.99 43.01
CA ALA A 865 -12.06 -11.19 43.76
C ALA A 865 -11.44 -10.03 44.58
N THR A 866 -10.14 -10.10 44.90
CA THR A 866 -9.39 -9.03 45.58
C THR A 866 -8.95 -7.95 44.58
N LEU A 867 -8.42 -8.34 43.42
CA LEU A 867 -8.07 -7.38 42.35
C LEU A 867 -9.30 -6.64 41.83
N PHE A 868 -10.37 -7.38 41.54
CA PHE A 868 -11.65 -6.83 41.13
C PHE A 868 -12.15 -5.74 42.10
N ALA A 869 -12.02 -5.96 43.41
CA ALA A 869 -12.43 -5.02 44.45
C ALA A 869 -11.41 -3.90 44.75
N ALA A 870 -10.21 -3.94 44.16
CA ALA A 870 -9.19 -2.88 44.27
C ALA A 870 -9.39 -1.78 43.21
N GLY A 871 -9.76 -2.16 41.98
CA GLY A 871 -10.24 -1.23 40.96
C GLY A 871 -11.70 -0.80 41.18
N ALA A 872 -12.18 0.16 40.39
CA ALA A 872 -13.60 0.55 40.35
C ALA A 872 -14.40 -0.34 39.38
N ASN A 873 -14.19 -1.65 39.45
CA ASN A 873 -14.92 -2.63 38.65
C ASN A 873 -16.31 -2.85 39.30
N THR A 874 -17.30 -2.05 38.88
CA THR A 874 -18.60 -1.98 39.57
C THR A 874 -19.71 -2.81 38.95
N ASN A 875 -19.51 -3.42 37.78
CA ASN A 875 -20.56 -4.16 37.09
C ASN A 875 -20.25 -5.66 36.92
N THR A 876 -21.19 -6.49 37.39
CA THR A 876 -21.23 -7.95 37.20
C THR A 876 -22.60 -8.43 36.69
N ALA A 877 -23.35 -7.55 36.01
CA ALA A 877 -24.61 -7.92 35.36
C ALA A 877 -24.35 -8.70 34.06
N SER A 878 -25.37 -9.38 33.52
CA SER A 878 -25.29 -9.94 32.16
C SER A 878 -25.01 -8.83 31.16
N ASN A 879 -24.13 -9.08 30.18
CA ASN A 879 -23.80 -8.05 29.20
C ASN A 879 -25.03 -7.54 28.41
N THR A 880 -24.89 -6.35 27.84
CA THR A 880 -25.83 -5.76 26.89
C THR A 880 -25.18 -5.46 25.53
N LEU A 881 -24.14 -6.21 25.17
CA LEU A 881 -23.40 -6.02 23.92
C LEU A 881 -24.30 -6.24 22.70
N THR A 882 -24.10 -5.42 21.66
CA THR A 882 -24.79 -5.58 20.37
C THR A 882 -23.83 -5.80 19.22
N ALA A 883 -24.26 -6.58 18.23
CA ALA A 883 -23.48 -6.80 17.00
C ALA A 883 -23.49 -5.55 16.11
N PRO A 884 -22.34 -5.13 15.54
CA PRO A 884 -22.29 -4.11 14.50
C PRO A 884 -23.10 -4.50 13.26
N ALA A 885 -23.56 -3.50 12.50
CA ALA A 885 -24.39 -3.75 11.32
C ALA A 885 -23.63 -4.54 10.25
N GLY A 886 -24.10 -5.76 9.96
CA GLY A 886 -23.47 -6.70 9.02
C GLY A 886 -22.59 -7.78 9.67
N PHE A 887 -22.28 -7.65 10.96
CA PHE A 887 -21.43 -8.58 11.72
C PHE A 887 -22.28 -9.48 12.62
N VAL A 888 -21.70 -10.59 13.12
CA VAL A 888 -22.41 -11.57 13.97
C VAL A 888 -21.97 -11.54 15.44
N THR A 889 -20.80 -10.99 15.73
CA THR A 889 -20.17 -10.95 17.05
C THR A 889 -20.62 -9.69 17.81
N PRO A 890 -21.13 -9.81 19.04
CA PRO A 890 -21.60 -8.66 19.80
C PRO A 890 -20.43 -7.90 20.42
N LEU A 891 -20.04 -6.78 19.81
CA LEU A 891 -18.85 -6.00 20.17
C LEU A 891 -19.17 -4.63 20.81
N ILE A 892 -20.33 -4.06 20.51
CA ILE A 892 -20.68 -2.67 20.85
C ILE A 892 -21.14 -2.59 22.32
N PRO A 893 -20.53 -1.74 23.17
CA PRO A 893 -20.97 -1.48 24.54
C PRO A 893 -22.45 -1.09 24.63
N GLY A 894 -23.20 -1.80 25.48
CA GLY A 894 -24.59 -1.50 25.79
C GLY A 894 -24.73 -0.68 27.09
N ALA A 895 -25.93 -0.68 27.67
CA ALA A 895 -26.26 0.08 28.88
C ALA A 895 -25.56 -0.40 30.16
N ASN A 896 -25.05 -1.65 30.18
CA ASN A 896 -24.26 -2.21 31.27
C ASN A 896 -22.76 -1.97 31.09
N GLU A 897 -22.29 -1.89 29.84
CA GLU A 897 -20.89 -1.66 29.51
C GLU A 897 -20.56 -0.16 29.44
N SER A 898 -21.55 0.70 29.20
CA SER A 898 -21.39 2.16 29.08
C SER A 898 -21.54 2.92 30.40
N ALA A 899 -21.10 4.18 30.41
CA ALA A 899 -21.39 5.10 31.51
C ALA A 899 -22.91 5.32 31.67
N PRO A 900 -23.45 5.33 32.91
CA PRO A 900 -22.75 5.38 34.19
C PRO A 900 -22.48 4.00 34.85
N ALA A 901 -22.74 2.86 34.19
CA ALA A 901 -22.61 1.53 34.81
C ALA A 901 -21.13 1.13 35.01
N VAL A 902 -20.29 1.42 34.03
CA VAL A 902 -18.84 1.55 34.17
C VAL A 902 -18.40 2.88 33.56
N THR A 903 -17.46 3.57 34.18
CA THR A 903 -16.90 4.84 33.65
C THR A 903 -15.42 4.64 33.42
N ALA A 904 -14.98 4.73 32.16
CA ALA A 904 -13.58 4.53 31.78
C ALA A 904 -12.60 5.45 32.52
N LEU A 905 -11.32 5.09 32.46
CA LEU A 905 -10.20 5.98 32.74
C LEU A 905 -9.51 6.33 31.42
N ASP A 906 -8.72 7.41 31.40
CA ASP A 906 -7.81 7.69 30.28
C ASP A 906 -6.60 6.75 30.42
N PRO A 907 -6.42 5.73 29.55
CA PRO A 907 -5.34 4.77 29.70
C PRO A 907 -3.98 5.41 29.40
N LYS A 908 -3.94 6.54 28.67
CA LYS A 908 -2.74 7.34 28.45
C LYS A 908 -2.18 7.98 29.73
N ALA A 909 -2.99 8.03 30.79
CA ALA A 909 -2.56 8.44 32.13
C ALA A 909 -1.91 7.31 32.94
N ILE A 910 -2.00 6.06 32.47
CA ILE A 910 -1.25 4.90 32.98
C ILE A 910 0.01 4.72 32.13
N ASP A 911 -0.15 4.65 30.81
CA ASP A 911 0.93 4.38 29.85
C ASP A 911 0.93 5.40 28.68
N PRO A 912 1.99 6.23 28.52
CA PRO A 912 2.05 7.24 27.47
C PRO A 912 2.02 6.73 26.02
N SER A 913 2.24 5.44 25.76
CA SER A 913 2.10 4.84 24.42
C SER A 913 0.63 4.85 23.92
N LEU A 914 -0.31 4.64 24.83
CA LEU A 914 -1.72 4.39 24.54
C LEU A 914 -2.50 5.64 24.11
N ASP A 915 -3.59 5.47 23.36
CA ASP A 915 -4.50 6.55 22.99
C ASP A 915 -5.44 6.88 24.14
N THR A 916 -5.79 8.16 24.28
CA THR A 916 -6.81 8.59 25.23
C THR A 916 -8.20 8.14 24.76
N THR A 917 -8.84 7.33 25.59
CA THR A 917 -10.23 6.86 25.41
C THR A 917 -11.10 7.29 26.60
N ASP A 918 -12.41 7.41 26.37
CA ASP A 918 -13.42 7.70 27.39
C ASP A 918 -14.46 6.56 27.54
N TYR A 919 -14.16 5.40 26.95
CA TYR A 919 -15.00 4.20 26.89
C TYR A 919 -14.23 2.94 27.28
N ILE A 920 -14.99 1.87 27.55
CA ILE A 920 -14.46 0.53 27.79
C ILE A 920 -14.86 -0.41 26.65
N GLY A 921 -14.14 -1.51 26.50
CA GLY A 921 -14.23 -2.38 25.32
C GLY A 921 -13.25 -1.98 24.22
N ALA A 922 -13.08 -2.89 23.25
CA ALA A 922 -12.28 -2.68 22.04
C ALA A 922 -12.94 -1.75 21.02
N VAL A 923 -14.23 -1.47 21.19
CA VAL A 923 -15.09 -0.71 20.27
C VAL A 923 -15.93 0.24 21.11
N ARG A 924 -16.00 1.53 20.76
CA ARG A 924 -16.76 2.53 21.53
C ARG A 924 -18.27 2.42 21.38
N ASP A 925 -18.71 2.32 20.13
CA ASP A 925 -20.11 2.43 19.72
C ASP A 925 -20.32 1.76 18.34
N ALA A 926 -21.54 1.79 17.81
CA ALA A 926 -21.90 1.16 16.53
C ALA A 926 -21.25 1.79 15.28
N SER A 927 -20.39 2.79 15.47
CA SER A 927 -19.78 3.60 14.42
C SER A 927 -18.25 3.67 14.55
N ASP A 928 -17.70 3.04 15.59
CA ASP A 928 -16.30 2.62 15.70
C ASP A 928 -16.16 1.24 15.03
N THR A 929 -15.47 1.19 13.87
CA THR A 929 -15.47 0.02 12.98
C THR A 929 -14.08 -0.35 12.47
N TRP A 930 -13.05 -0.19 13.30
CA TRP A 930 -11.64 -0.40 12.91
C TRP A 930 -11.30 -1.79 12.37
N PHE A 931 -12.09 -2.80 12.74
CA PHE A 931 -12.00 -4.19 12.31
C PHE A 931 -12.70 -4.46 10.96
N ALA A 932 -13.47 -3.51 10.42
CA ALA A 932 -14.25 -3.72 9.21
C ALA A 932 -13.40 -3.73 7.93
N GLY A 933 -13.90 -4.41 6.89
CA GLY A 933 -13.25 -4.52 5.57
C GLY A 933 -12.13 -5.56 5.51
N TRP A 934 -11.22 -5.57 6.49
CA TRP A 934 -10.02 -6.42 6.46
C TRP A 934 -10.05 -7.65 7.37
N THR A 935 -11.00 -7.76 8.31
CA THR A 935 -11.15 -8.99 9.12
C THR A 935 -12.12 -9.97 8.48
N LEU A 936 -11.87 -11.26 8.68
CA LEU A 936 -12.77 -12.34 8.30
C LEU A 936 -13.47 -12.92 9.53
N GLY A 937 -14.80 -12.98 9.51
CA GLY A 937 -15.60 -13.81 10.44
C GLY A 937 -16.09 -13.18 11.74
N LEU A 938 -16.01 -11.85 11.89
CA LEU A 938 -16.66 -11.11 12.97
C LEU A 938 -18.19 -10.99 12.79
#